data_AF-B1LWA1-F1
#
_entry.id   AF-B1LWA1-F1
#
_cell.length_a   1.000
_cell.length_b   1.000
_cell.length_c   1.000
_cell.angle_alpha   90.00
_cell.angle_beta   90.00
_cell.angle_gamma   90.00
#
_symmetry.space_group_name_H-M   'P 1'
#
loop_
_entity.id
_entity.type
_entity.pdbx_description
1 polymer ?
#
loop_
_entity_poly.entity_id
_entity_poly.type
_entity_poly.pdbx_seq_one_letter_code
_entity_poly.pdbx_strand_id
1 'polypeptide(L)'
;MAEDVLRRLLAREEAGPADLSSVPPGRLREAVRELGWGVDGADLFVALASHPDAAKAAPAAVEIIREAGDVIAMAGIAAWLGHGGRLRPEAAGVLGRAFLERAGDRASDYGARSQALKAAMILAQSDRALLRRLQAEMIELDPADDGDFLRHAANVTGALLAREPDPDLHAVLGKLLDVEEAEDEVAMELGLDALRAGLDATTEDDALRSFREARDWFGRSEATSEERPDAQLYRRCLDMLVAFQAGQPQGDVRSGIDGIKEAAFAYTAYLSPSDRPEETSSWLGARSRERVHWSTLALRLGALDTSLAKRAWLNAAAVIQDELVSVYSASRSIMVRGADGGLEAVLQPRIVGALQRELHCLDTLDQWIEENSGSGLLPDVAGLRARVAAAREGVVAHRPTEAALGSSPAAAILASIPEASRASAMTRVAGAMMTLVGESMSAVVSDLYDDMIKDLSRNEHFRRYPEARALFEIALWLTLQFVVQRSNAGTSTYRRGKYLFERNPAKLPKEEVLQEDYLDFLWGSPSAGILGAEASDIAGGRVDVLFKHMRFTFVAELKKSDRKLTNEQIVAEYGLQEAAYGVTNLTFGILMMLDLHDLGGGQPDISERVSVHHATPPWGKTEHAVVLFRVQGRRKTPSKL
;
A
#
# COMPACT_ATOMS: atom_id res chain seq x y z
N MET A 1 2.01 24.06 47.43
CA MET A 1 0.56 24.12 47.70
C MET A 1 0.08 22.89 48.46
N ALA A 2 0.23 21.67 47.94
CA ALA A 2 -0.16 20.43 48.65
C ALA A 2 0.36 20.32 50.11
N GLU A 3 1.63 20.64 50.35
CA GLU A 3 2.21 20.65 51.71
C GLU A 3 1.67 21.79 52.59
N ASP A 4 1.30 22.92 51.99
CA ASP A 4 0.69 24.07 52.67
C ASP A 4 -0.76 23.75 53.08
N VAL A 5 -1.50 23.00 52.26
CA VAL A 5 -2.84 22.48 52.57
C VAL A 5 -2.79 21.51 53.76
N LEU A 6 -1.84 20.55 53.75
CA LEU A 6 -1.60 19.66 54.89
C LEU A 6 -1.18 20.43 56.16
N ARG A 7 -0.36 21.48 56.04
CA ARG A 7 0.05 22.30 57.19
C ARG A 7 -1.10 23.12 57.78
N ARG A 8 -1.92 23.74 56.93
CA ARG A 8 -3.16 24.44 57.34
C ARG A 8 -4.12 23.49 58.06
N LEU A 9 -4.28 22.27 57.56
CA LEU A 9 -5.09 21.20 58.17
C LEU A 9 -4.60 20.74 59.54
N LEU A 10 -3.28 20.62 59.72
CA LEU A 10 -2.68 20.19 60.98
C LEU A 10 -2.44 21.34 61.97
N ALA A 11 -2.84 22.58 61.63
CA ALA A 11 -2.55 23.79 62.39
C ALA A 11 -1.06 23.91 62.76
N ARG A 12 -0.17 23.56 61.82
CA ARG A 12 1.29 23.65 62.00
C ARG A 12 1.86 24.82 61.20
N GLU A 13 2.52 25.76 61.90
CA GLU A 13 3.17 26.93 61.29
C GLU A 13 4.63 26.69 60.86
N GLU A 14 5.21 25.52 61.18
CA GLU A 14 6.65 25.26 61.00
C GLU A 14 7.05 24.81 59.57
N ALA A 15 8.32 25.04 59.23
CA ALA A 15 8.89 24.88 57.88
C ALA A 15 9.25 23.43 57.45
N GLY A 16 8.72 22.39 58.11
CA GLY A 16 9.01 20.97 57.81
C GLY A 16 7.83 20.18 57.21
N PRO A 17 8.06 18.98 56.64
CA PRO A 17 7.00 18.11 56.15
C PRO A 17 5.96 17.83 57.24
N ALA A 18 4.69 18.02 56.90
CA ALA A 18 3.55 17.83 57.79
C ALA A 18 3.47 16.35 58.24
N ASP A 19 3.92 16.06 59.46
CA ASP A 19 4.02 14.69 59.96
C ASP A 19 2.66 14.10 60.40
N LEU A 20 2.16 13.16 59.59
CA LEU A 20 0.94 12.39 59.87
C LEU A 20 1.09 11.32 60.97
N SER A 21 2.29 11.05 61.48
CA SER A 21 2.53 10.03 62.51
C SER A 21 1.76 10.32 63.81
N SER A 22 1.61 11.61 64.14
CA SER A 22 0.91 12.12 65.34
C SER A 22 -0.59 12.37 65.16
N VAL A 23 -1.11 12.23 63.93
CA VAL A 23 -2.49 12.58 63.59
C VAL A 23 -3.39 11.35 63.75
N PRO A 24 -4.46 11.42 64.56
CA PRO A 24 -5.38 10.30 64.72
C PRO A 24 -6.24 10.13 63.44
N PRO A 25 -6.57 8.88 63.05
CA PRO A 25 -7.36 8.60 61.85
C PRO A 25 -8.68 9.38 61.79
N GLY A 26 -9.36 9.59 62.92
CA GLY A 26 -10.61 10.35 62.98
C GLY A 26 -10.48 11.81 62.52
N ARG A 27 -9.36 12.47 62.81
CA ARG A 27 -9.09 13.85 62.39
C ARG A 27 -8.79 13.95 60.90
N LEU A 28 -8.18 12.91 60.32
CA LEU A 28 -8.00 12.82 58.87
C LEU A 28 -9.34 12.62 58.15
N ARG A 29 -10.27 11.83 58.69
CA ARG A 29 -11.61 11.68 58.11
C ARG A 29 -12.41 12.97 58.16
N GLU A 30 -12.34 13.70 59.27
CA GLU A 30 -12.97 15.01 59.42
C GLU A 30 -12.45 15.99 58.37
N ALA A 31 -11.12 16.04 58.19
CA ALA A 31 -10.48 16.84 57.14
C ALA A 31 -10.93 16.45 55.72
N VAL A 32 -11.05 15.15 55.43
CA VAL A 32 -11.56 14.67 54.12
C VAL A 32 -13.01 15.10 53.90
N ARG A 33 -13.85 15.08 54.93
CA ARG A 33 -15.25 15.53 54.80
C ARG A 33 -15.36 17.03 54.57
N GLU A 34 -14.52 17.83 55.22
CA GLU A 34 -14.55 19.29 55.13
C GLU A 34 -13.93 19.81 53.83
N LEU A 35 -12.81 19.23 53.40
CA LEU A 35 -11.99 19.75 52.30
C LEU A 35 -11.92 18.82 51.08
N GLY A 36 -12.59 17.66 51.09
CA GLY A 36 -12.49 16.69 49.99
C GLY A 36 -13.14 17.11 48.67
N TRP A 37 -13.73 18.31 48.61
CA TRP A 37 -14.53 18.83 47.49
C TRP A 37 -13.79 19.89 46.69
N GLY A 38 -14.15 20.06 45.42
CA GLY A 38 -13.61 21.12 44.57
C GLY A 38 -12.08 21.07 44.41
N VAL A 39 -11.47 22.25 44.28
CA VAL A 39 -10.01 22.37 44.08
C VAL A 39 -9.24 21.94 45.33
N ASP A 40 -9.75 22.25 46.52
CA ASP A 40 -9.12 21.87 47.80
C ASP A 40 -9.08 20.34 47.96
N GLY A 41 -10.10 19.63 47.46
CA GLY A 41 -10.14 18.17 47.46
C GLY A 41 -9.06 17.54 46.60
N ALA A 42 -8.82 18.10 45.41
CA ALA A 42 -7.73 17.67 44.54
C ALA A 42 -6.37 17.94 45.18
N ASP A 43 -6.15 19.12 45.74
CA ASP A 43 -4.89 19.46 46.42
C ASP A 43 -4.63 18.58 47.65
N LEU A 44 -5.67 18.30 48.44
CA LEU A 44 -5.61 17.39 49.58
C LEU A 44 -5.28 15.96 49.13
N PHE A 45 -5.90 15.48 48.06
CA PHE A 45 -5.56 14.18 47.48
C PHE A 45 -4.09 14.11 47.08
N VAL A 46 -3.59 15.10 46.32
CA VAL A 46 -2.18 15.15 45.89
C VAL A 46 -1.24 15.10 47.09
N ALA A 47 -1.57 15.83 48.15
CA ALA A 47 -0.80 15.90 49.38
C ALA A 47 -0.74 14.53 50.08
N LEU A 48 -1.87 13.83 50.20
CA LEU A 48 -1.96 12.50 50.83
C LEU A 48 -1.32 11.41 49.95
N ALA A 49 -1.58 11.42 48.65
CA ALA A 49 -1.12 10.40 47.72
C ALA A 49 0.41 10.42 47.51
N SER A 50 1.04 11.59 47.71
CA SER A 50 2.50 11.78 47.66
C SER A 50 3.18 11.61 49.03
N HIS A 51 2.41 11.44 50.11
CA HIS A 51 2.94 11.50 51.47
C HIS A 51 3.88 10.30 51.80
N PRO A 52 4.97 10.49 52.57
CA PRO A 52 5.90 9.42 52.90
C PRO A 52 5.28 8.23 53.64
N ASP A 53 4.35 8.49 54.57
CA ASP A 53 3.58 7.49 55.34
C ASP A 53 2.33 7.05 54.58
N ALA A 54 2.53 6.14 53.60
CA ALA A 54 1.46 5.62 52.76
C ALA A 54 0.41 4.81 53.56
N ALA A 55 0.81 4.18 54.66
CA ALA A 55 -0.09 3.33 55.46
C ALA A 55 -1.23 4.15 56.10
N LYS A 56 -0.94 5.40 56.50
CA LYS A 56 -1.96 6.32 57.02
C LYS A 56 -2.60 7.20 55.94
N ALA A 57 -1.83 7.63 54.94
CA ALA A 57 -2.31 8.57 53.95
C ALA A 57 -3.19 7.94 52.86
N ALA A 58 -2.87 6.71 52.42
CA ALA A 58 -3.63 6.05 51.35
C ALA A 58 -5.11 5.79 51.72
N PRO A 59 -5.48 5.34 52.93
CA PRO A 59 -6.88 5.20 53.31
C PRO A 59 -7.67 6.52 53.25
N ALA A 60 -7.06 7.64 53.66
CA ALA A 60 -7.71 8.94 53.58
C ALA A 60 -7.86 9.43 52.12
N ALA A 61 -6.86 9.20 51.28
CA ALA A 61 -6.95 9.48 49.85
C ALA A 61 -8.03 8.62 49.14
N VAL A 62 -8.21 7.35 49.56
CA VAL A 62 -9.32 6.50 49.09
C VAL A 62 -10.68 7.04 49.50
N GLU A 63 -10.80 7.58 50.72
CA GLU A 63 -12.05 8.21 51.21
C GLU A 63 -12.41 9.45 50.38
N ILE A 64 -11.42 10.24 49.94
CA ILE A 64 -11.65 11.36 48.99
C ILE A 64 -12.24 10.83 47.68
N ILE A 65 -11.67 9.75 47.12
CA ILE A 65 -12.17 9.16 45.87
C ILE A 65 -13.61 8.65 46.02
N ARG A 66 -13.93 8.01 47.15
CA ARG A 66 -15.21 7.32 47.36
C ARG A 66 -16.34 8.23 47.79
N GLU A 67 -16.10 9.15 48.73
CA GLU A 67 -17.18 9.84 49.46
C GLU A 67 -17.16 11.36 49.31
N ALA A 68 -15.99 11.98 49.09
CA ALA A 68 -15.87 13.44 49.18
C ALA A 68 -15.58 14.17 47.85
N GLY A 69 -15.22 13.45 46.78
CA GLY A 69 -14.85 14.06 45.50
C GLY A 69 -16.04 14.34 44.57
N ASP A 70 -16.32 15.61 44.33
CA ASP A 70 -17.14 16.06 43.20
C ASP A 70 -16.38 15.98 41.86
N VAL A 71 -17.05 16.31 40.76
CA VAL A 71 -16.48 16.32 39.40
C VAL A 71 -15.22 17.19 39.32
N ILE A 72 -15.21 18.32 40.03
CA ILE A 72 -14.10 19.28 40.02
C ILE A 72 -12.87 18.68 40.69
N ALA A 73 -13.03 18.10 41.88
CA ALA A 73 -11.96 17.41 42.59
C ALA A 73 -11.43 16.25 41.75
N MET A 74 -12.32 15.41 41.21
CA MET A 74 -11.92 14.24 40.42
C MET A 74 -11.19 14.63 39.13
N ALA A 75 -11.63 15.67 38.43
CA ALA A 75 -10.95 16.21 37.26
C ALA A 75 -9.55 16.74 37.61
N GLY A 76 -9.40 17.45 38.74
CA GLY A 76 -8.11 17.91 39.22
C GLY A 76 -7.14 16.78 39.55
N ILE A 77 -7.64 15.70 40.16
CA ILE A 77 -6.88 14.49 40.48
C ILE A 77 -6.44 13.76 39.21
N ALA A 78 -7.37 13.51 38.28
CA ALA A 78 -7.08 12.84 37.01
C ALA A 78 -6.06 13.62 36.18
N ALA A 79 -6.21 14.95 36.13
CA ALA A 79 -5.24 15.82 35.48
C ALA A 79 -3.86 15.68 36.15
N TRP A 80 -3.74 15.82 37.47
CA TRP A 80 -2.44 15.68 38.16
C TRP A 80 -1.75 14.35 37.86
N LEU A 81 -2.50 13.24 37.83
CA LEU A 81 -1.97 11.93 37.43
C LEU A 81 -1.48 11.93 35.98
N GLY A 82 -2.24 12.51 35.05
CA GLY A 82 -1.89 12.59 33.61
C GLY A 82 -0.61 13.39 33.33
N HIS A 83 -0.21 14.27 34.24
CA HIS A 83 1.04 15.03 34.20
C HIS A 83 2.24 14.32 34.84
N GLY A 84 2.11 13.03 35.18
CA GLY A 84 3.18 12.27 35.84
C GLY A 84 3.21 12.46 37.36
N GLY A 85 2.04 12.68 37.97
CA GLY A 85 1.88 12.72 39.42
C GLY A 85 2.54 11.52 40.11
N ARG A 86 3.36 11.79 41.13
CA ARG A 86 4.16 10.76 41.81
C ARG A 86 3.38 10.13 42.96
N LEU A 87 2.90 8.91 42.74
CA LEU A 87 2.35 8.07 43.80
C LEU A 87 3.44 7.27 44.50
N ARG A 88 3.20 6.96 45.78
CA ARG A 88 3.96 5.92 46.48
C ARG A 88 3.59 4.54 45.89
N PRO A 89 4.55 3.68 45.55
CA PRO A 89 4.27 2.36 44.96
C PRO A 89 3.29 1.52 45.77
N GLU A 90 3.33 1.64 47.11
CA GLU A 90 2.47 0.92 48.04
C GLU A 90 1.01 1.40 47.98
N ALA A 91 0.78 2.65 47.55
CA ALA A 91 -0.56 3.26 47.46
C ALA A 91 -1.20 3.08 46.08
N ALA A 92 -0.41 2.90 45.02
CA ALA A 92 -0.90 2.89 43.64
C ALA A 92 -2.01 1.85 43.40
N GLY A 93 -1.81 0.61 43.87
CA GLY A 93 -2.79 -0.46 43.66
C GLY A 93 -4.10 -0.27 44.42
N VAL A 94 -4.07 0.33 45.63
CA VAL A 94 -5.31 0.58 46.41
C VAL A 94 -6.07 1.78 45.87
N LEU A 95 -5.38 2.84 45.45
CA LEU A 95 -5.98 4.01 44.83
C LEU A 95 -6.59 3.67 43.47
N GLY A 96 -5.88 2.89 42.64
CA GLY A 96 -6.40 2.43 41.35
C GLY A 96 -7.69 1.64 41.46
N ARG A 97 -7.80 0.74 42.46
CA ARG A 97 -9.06 0.03 42.74
C ARG A 97 -10.17 0.98 43.19
N ALA A 98 -9.87 1.94 44.04
CA ALA A 98 -10.86 2.91 44.49
C ALA A 98 -11.41 3.77 43.34
N PHE A 99 -10.56 4.18 42.38
CA PHE A 99 -11.01 4.88 41.18
C PHE A 99 -11.91 4.01 40.29
N LEU A 100 -11.56 2.73 40.13
CA LEU A 100 -12.36 1.82 39.32
C LEU A 100 -13.73 1.53 39.97
N GLU A 101 -13.76 1.31 41.28
CA GLU A 101 -15.00 1.20 42.06
C GLU A 101 -15.87 2.46 41.92
N ARG A 102 -15.24 3.65 41.97
CA ARG A 102 -15.94 4.93 41.81
C ARG A 102 -16.50 5.11 40.39
N ALA A 103 -15.82 4.63 39.36
CA ALA A 103 -16.33 4.66 37.99
C ALA A 103 -17.58 3.78 37.80
N GLY A 104 -17.63 2.63 38.48
CA GLY A 104 -18.78 1.71 38.44
C GLY A 104 -19.98 2.12 39.31
N ASP A 105 -19.86 3.16 40.12
CA ASP A 105 -20.94 3.62 41.00
C ASP A 105 -22.01 4.41 40.22
N ARG A 106 -23.03 3.69 39.74
CA ARG A 106 -24.17 4.27 39.00
C ARG A 106 -25.01 5.28 39.81
N ALA A 107 -24.85 5.35 41.13
CA ALA A 107 -25.54 6.36 41.94
C ALA A 107 -24.85 7.74 41.86
N SER A 108 -23.64 7.80 41.32
CA SER A 108 -22.84 9.02 41.23
C SER A 108 -22.98 9.73 39.88
N ASP A 109 -22.68 11.03 39.89
CA ASP A 109 -22.63 11.86 38.70
C ASP A 109 -21.68 11.29 37.63
N TYR A 110 -22.14 11.27 36.38
CA TYR A 110 -21.40 10.70 35.25
C TYR A 110 -20.03 11.36 35.07
N GLY A 111 -19.91 12.67 35.30
CA GLY A 111 -18.66 13.40 35.16
C GLY A 111 -17.61 12.94 36.18
N ALA A 112 -18.02 12.71 37.44
CA ALA A 112 -17.12 12.18 38.47
C ALA A 112 -16.70 10.75 38.15
N ARG A 113 -17.64 9.91 37.66
CA ARG A 113 -17.36 8.53 37.22
C ARG A 113 -16.36 8.50 36.06
N SER A 114 -16.55 9.36 35.05
CA SER A 114 -15.66 9.47 33.88
C SER A 114 -14.25 9.91 34.26
N GLN A 115 -14.10 10.89 35.14
CA GLN A 115 -12.78 11.32 35.62
C GLN A 115 -12.09 10.24 36.47
N ALA A 116 -12.86 9.51 37.29
CA ALA A 116 -12.33 8.37 38.04
C ALA A 116 -11.86 7.25 37.10
N LEU A 117 -12.63 6.94 36.05
CA LEU A 117 -12.23 5.96 35.04
C LEU A 117 -10.93 6.35 34.33
N LYS A 118 -10.79 7.62 33.96
CA LYS A 118 -9.56 8.17 33.38
C LYS A 118 -8.36 8.04 34.34
N ALA A 119 -8.54 8.36 35.62
CA ALA A 119 -7.51 8.18 36.64
C ALA A 119 -7.11 6.70 36.81
N ALA A 120 -8.07 5.79 36.84
CA ALA A 120 -7.83 4.35 36.88
C ALA A 120 -7.01 3.87 35.67
N MET A 121 -7.37 4.34 34.45
CA MET A 121 -6.63 4.06 33.23
C MET A 121 -5.18 4.56 33.30
N ILE A 122 -4.93 5.77 33.80
CA ILE A 122 -3.56 6.30 33.95
C ILE A 122 -2.72 5.41 34.87
N LEU A 123 -3.27 4.95 35.99
CA LEU A 123 -2.56 4.05 36.91
C LEU A 123 -2.36 2.65 36.33
N ALA A 124 -3.33 2.15 35.56
CA ALA A 124 -3.27 0.83 34.93
C ALA A 124 -2.10 0.69 33.95
N GLN A 125 -1.59 1.79 33.39
CA GLN A 125 -0.45 1.75 32.45
C GLN A 125 0.83 1.20 33.08
N SER A 126 0.98 1.33 34.41
CA SER A 126 2.14 0.84 35.16
C SER A 126 1.82 -0.33 36.09
N ASP A 127 0.55 -0.76 36.18
CA ASP A 127 0.10 -1.87 37.05
C ASP A 127 -0.70 -2.90 36.23
N ARG A 128 -0.08 -4.06 35.98
CA ARG A 128 -0.67 -5.16 35.22
C ARG A 128 -1.93 -5.74 35.86
N ALA A 129 -2.00 -5.80 37.19
CA ALA A 129 -3.17 -6.36 37.86
C ALA A 129 -4.36 -5.40 37.76
N LEU A 130 -4.11 -4.10 37.87
CA LEU A 130 -5.14 -3.08 37.66
C LEU A 130 -5.59 -3.03 36.19
N LEU A 131 -4.67 -3.17 35.24
CA LEU A 131 -4.99 -3.24 33.81
C LEU A 131 -5.96 -4.37 33.48
N ARG A 132 -5.72 -5.59 33.99
CA ARG A 132 -6.64 -6.72 33.76
C ARG A 132 -8.03 -6.49 34.37
N ARG A 133 -8.10 -5.80 35.51
CA ARG A 133 -9.39 -5.43 36.11
C ARG A 133 -10.11 -4.39 35.26
N LEU A 134 -9.40 -3.35 34.84
CA LEU A 134 -9.97 -2.31 33.97
C LEU A 134 -10.50 -2.92 32.67
N GLN A 135 -9.77 -3.84 32.04
CA GLN A 135 -10.25 -4.58 30.86
C GLN A 135 -11.54 -5.36 31.15
N ALA A 136 -11.60 -6.08 32.27
CA ALA A 136 -12.80 -6.82 32.66
C ALA A 136 -14.01 -5.88 32.84
N GLU A 137 -13.85 -4.76 33.54
CA GLU A 137 -14.91 -3.76 33.70
C GLU A 137 -15.36 -3.16 32.36
N MET A 138 -14.45 -2.92 31.42
CA MET A 138 -14.81 -2.44 30.07
C MET A 138 -15.57 -3.51 29.26
N ILE A 139 -15.20 -4.78 29.38
CA ILE A 139 -15.90 -5.90 28.70
C ILE A 139 -17.32 -6.08 29.27
N GLU A 140 -17.53 -5.74 30.55
CA GLU A 140 -18.81 -5.87 31.26
C GLU A 140 -19.69 -4.61 31.19
N LEU A 141 -19.34 -3.61 30.36
CA LEU A 141 -20.16 -2.41 30.17
C LEU A 141 -21.59 -2.77 29.73
N ASP A 142 -22.54 -2.11 30.39
CA ASP A 142 -23.97 -2.26 30.16
C ASP A 142 -24.46 -1.12 29.26
N PRO A 143 -24.99 -1.41 28.05
CA PRO A 143 -25.52 -0.39 27.15
C PRO A 143 -26.69 0.42 27.74
N ALA A 144 -27.30 -0.03 28.85
CA ALA A 144 -28.36 0.69 29.55
C ALA A 144 -27.85 1.63 30.66
N ASP A 145 -26.54 1.80 30.82
CA ASP A 145 -25.96 2.81 31.72
C ASP A 145 -26.11 4.23 31.12
N ASP A 146 -25.66 5.24 31.87
CA ASP A 146 -25.67 6.64 31.47
C ASP A 146 -24.85 6.86 30.18
N GLY A 147 -25.49 7.43 29.15
CA GLY A 147 -24.90 7.59 27.81
C GLY A 147 -23.64 8.48 27.80
N ASP A 148 -23.61 9.56 28.59
CA ASP A 148 -22.45 10.45 28.68
C ASP A 148 -21.27 9.76 29.38
N PHE A 149 -21.53 8.92 30.39
CA PHE A 149 -20.51 8.06 30.97
C PHE A 149 -20.00 7.03 29.94
N LEU A 150 -20.91 6.35 29.23
CA LEU A 150 -20.58 5.34 28.23
C LEU A 150 -19.73 5.92 27.09
N ARG A 151 -19.97 7.17 26.70
CA ARG A 151 -19.10 7.91 25.77
C ARG A 151 -17.65 7.96 26.26
N HIS A 152 -17.42 8.30 27.53
CA HIS A 152 -16.07 8.33 28.11
C HIS A 152 -15.47 6.92 28.27
N ALA A 153 -16.30 5.95 28.62
CA ALA A 153 -15.90 4.55 28.74
C ALA A 153 -15.50 3.96 27.38
N ALA A 154 -16.17 4.34 26.29
CA ALA A 154 -15.81 3.97 24.93
C ALA A 154 -14.40 4.47 24.59
N ASN A 155 -14.08 5.74 24.88
CA ASN A 155 -12.74 6.30 24.67
C ASN A 155 -11.65 5.51 25.41
N VAL A 156 -11.88 5.18 26.69
CA VAL A 156 -10.95 4.35 27.49
C VAL A 156 -10.83 2.92 26.93
N THR A 157 -11.95 2.34 26.49
CA THR A 157 -11.99 1.01 25.86
C THR A 157 -11.17 0.98 24.57
N GLY A 158 -11.30 1.98 23.72
CA GLY A 158 -10.50 2.11 22.50
C GLY A 158 -9.01 2.35 22.77
N ALA A 159 -8.68 3.13 23.81
CA ALA A 159 -7.29 3.30 24.26
C ALA A 159 -6.66 1.99 24.75
N LEU A 160 -7.44 1.15 25.44
CA LEU A 160 -7.03 -0.20 25.86
C LEU A 160 -6.85 -1.11 24.65
N LEU A 161 -7.83 -1.14 23.73
CA LEU A 161 -7.80 -1.95 22.51
C LEU A 161 -6.59 -1.64 21.63
N ALA A 162 -6.23 -0.35 21.53
CA ALA A 162 -5.05 0.12 20.81
C ALA A 162 -3.73 -0.45 21.40
N ARG A 163 -3.71 -0.81 22.69
CA ARG A 163 -2.52 -1.30 23.38
C ARG A 163 -2.47 -2.82 23.50
N GLU A 164 -3.59 -3.43 23.84
CA GLU A 164 -3.79 -4.87 23.94
C GLU A 164 -5.00 -5.25 23.08
N PRO A 165 -4.78 -5.65 21.81
CA PRO A 165 -5.86 -6.13 20.95
C PRO A 165 -6.63 -7.26 21.64
N ASP A 166 -7.93 -7.07 21.84
CA ASP A 166 -8.82 -8.05 22.45
C ASP A 166 -10.17 -8.00 21.70
N PRO A 167 -10.60 -9.12 21.08
CA PRO A 167 -11.90 -9.19 20.40
C PRO A 167 -13.09 -8.82 21.29
N ASP A 168 -13.01 -9.07 22.60
CA ASP A 168 -14.10 -8.79 23.54
C ASP A 168 -14.25 -7.28 23.78
N LEU A 169 -13.14 -6.52 23.81
CA LEU A 169 -13.17 -5.06 23.87
C LEU A 169 -13.75 -4.45 22.59
N HIS A 170 -13.36 -4.98 21.42
CA HIS A 170 -13.94 -4.57 20.14
C HIS A 170 -15.44 -4.88 20.07
N ALA A 171 -15.85 -6.05 20.55
CA ALA A 171 -17.26 -6.45 20.58
C ALA A 171 -18.10 -5.54 21.49
N VAL A 172 -17.56 -5.08 22.62
CA VAL A 172 -18.23 -4.10 23.48
C VAL A 172 -18.44 -2.76 22.77
N LEU A 173 -17.42 -2.23 22.09
CA LEU A 173 -17.59 -1.01 21.30
C LEU A 173 -18.73 -1.18 20.29
N GLY A 174 -18.79 -2.33 19.60
CA GLY A 174 -19.90 -2.65 18.70
C GLY A 174 -21.29 -2.61 19.36
N LYS A 175 -21.41 -3.03 20.63
CA LYS A 175 -22.69 -2.96 21.38
C LYS A 175 -23.08 -1.54 21.77
N LEU A 176 -22.11 -0.66 21.99
CA LEU A 176 -22.33 0.73 22.39
C LEU A 176 -22.71 1.64 21.21
N LEU A 177 -22.63 1.16 19.96
CA LEU A 177 -23.03 1.92 18.77
C LEU A 177 -24.51 2.33 18.75
N ASP A 178 -25.36 1.60 19.47
CA ASP A 178 -26.81 1.88 19.55
C ASP A 178 -27.17 2.87 20.67
N VAL A 179 -26.17 3.38 21.42
CA VAL A 179 -26.35 4.40 22.46
C VAL A 179 -26.09 5.78 21.85
N GLU A 180 -27.14 6.59 21.70
CA GLU A 180 -27.12 7.88 20.98
C GLU A 180 -26.02 8.81 21.48
N GLU A 181 -25.87 8.94 22.81
CA GLU A 181 -24.91 9.85 23.42
C GLU A 181 -23.44 9.40 23.28
N ALA A 182 -23.21 8.10 23.02
CA ALA A 182 -21.89 7.50 22.92
C ALA A 182 -21.47 7.15 21.49
N GLU A 183 -22.42 7.11 20.55
CA GLU A 183 -22.22 6.63 19.17
C GLU A 183 -21.06 7.35 18.47
N ASP A 184 -20.93 8.67 18.65
CA ASP A 184 -19.90 9.46 18.00
C ASP A 184 -18.48 9.09 18.47
N GLU A 185 -18.30 8.79 19.75
CA GLU A 185 -17.04 8.32 20.33
C GLU A 185 -16.78 6.86 19.97
N VAL A 186 -17.79 6.00 20.05
CA VAL A 186 -17.66 4.59 19.67
C VAL A 186 -17.23 4.46 18.21
N ALA A 187 -17.84 5.22 17.31
CA ALA A 187 -17.45 5.25 15.90
C ALA A 187 -16.01 5.75 15.70
N MET A 188 -15.57 6.74 16.48
CA MET A 188 -14.18 7.22 16.45
C MET A 188 -13.20 6.11 16.86
N GLU A 189 -13.48 5.39 17.95
CA GLU A 189 -12.61 4.32 18.46
C GLU A 189 -12.55 3.11 17.53
N LEU A 190 -13.67 2.72 16.93
CA LEU A 190 -13.69 1.69 15.88
C LEU A 190 -12.91 2.14 14.63
N GLY A 191 -12.99 3.42 14.28
CA GLY A 191 -12.18 4.01 13.21
C GLY A 191 -10.68 3.93 13.50
N LEU A 192 -10.25 4.24 14.73
CA LEU A 192 -8.85 4.12 15.17
C LEU A 192 -8.36 2.67 15.19
N ASP A 193 -9.20 1.71 15.61
CA ASP A 193 -8.86 0.28 15.57
C ASP A 193 -8.69 -0.24 14.14
N ALA A 194 -9.62 0.11 13.24
CA ALA A 194 -9.53 -0.21 11.81
C ALA A 194 -8.31 0.46 11.16
N LEU A 195 -7.99 1.71 11.56
CA LEU A 195 -6.81 2.43 11.08
C LEU A 195 -5.52 1.69 11.46
N ARG A 196 -5.43 1.21 12.71
CA ARG A 196 -4.30 0.41 13.19
C ARG A 196 -4.20 -0.92 12.45
N ALA A 197 -5.33 -1.62 12.24
CA ALA A 197 -5.37 -2.84 11.44
C ALA A 197 -4.84 -2.59 10.01
N GLY A 198 -5.18 -1.45 9.41
CA GLY A 198 -4.63 -1.02 8.12
C GLY A 198 -3.13 -0.76 8.15
N LEU A 199 -2.61 -0.16 9.21
CA LEU A 199 -1.16 0.03 9.39
C LEU A 199 -0.42 -1.30 9.58
N ASP A 200 -1.02 -2.28 10.26
CA ASP A 200 -0.45 -3.60 10.55
C ASP A 200 -0.61 -4.62 9.41
N ALA A 201 -1.45 -4.32 8.43
CA ALA A 201 -1.66 -5.17 7.27
C ALA A 201 -0.37 -5.39 6.47
N THR A 202 -0.19 -6.60 5.95
CA THR A 202 0.98 -6.99 5.14
C THR A 202 0.68 -7.04 3.65
N THR A 203 -0.60 -6.89 3.27
CA THR A 203 -1.06 -6.93 1.88
C THR A 203 -1.77 -5.62 1.53
N GLU A 204 -1.74 -5.26 0.24
CA GLU A 204 -2.42 -4.05 -0.27
C GLU A 204 -3.94 -4.13 -0.05
N ASP A 205 -4.55 -5.28 -0.33
CA ASP A 205 -6.00 -5.47 -0.22
C ASP A 205 -6.49 -5.35 1.22
N ASP A 206 -5.79 -5.96 2.18
CA ASP A 206 -6.15 -5.88 3.60
C ASP A 206 -5.95 -4.48 4.15
N ALA A 207 -4.86 -3.80 3.75
CA ALA A 207 -4.59 -2.42 4.13
C ALA A 207 -5.68 -1.48 3.60
N LEU A 208 -5.99 -1.55 2.29
CA LEU A 208 -7.03 -0.71 1.67
C LEU A 208 -8.42 -0.97 2.25
N ARG A 209 -8.76 -2.23 2.52
CA ARG A 209 -10.03 -2.58 3.17
C ARG A 209 -10.14 -1.92 4.54
N SER A 210 -9.11 -2.07 5.36
CA SER A 210 -9.08 -1.50 6.71
C SER A 210 -9.05 0.03 6.71
N PHE A 211 -8.33 0.67 5.78
CA PHE A 211 -8.33 2.13 5.63
C PHE A 211 -9.67 2.69 5.16
N ARG A 212 -10.39 1.98 4.28
CA ARG A 212 -11.75 2.38 3.88
C ARG A 212 -12.74 2.21 5.03
N GLU A 213 -12.64 1.11 5.77
CA GLU A 213 -13.45 0.89 6.97
C GLU A 213 -13.21 1.98 8.01
N ALA A 214 -11.96 2.32 8.30
CA ALA A 214 -11.61 3.42 9.18
C ALA A 214 -12.21 4.75 8.73
N ARG A 215 -12.12 5.06 7.43
CA ARG A 215 -12.71 6.27 6.83
C ARG A 215 -14.23 6.31 7.04
N ASP A 216 -14.91 5.20 6.81
CA ASP A 216 -16.37 5.12 6.94
C ASP A 216 -16.81 5.30 8.41
N TRP A 217 -16.03 4.75 9.36
CA TRP A 217 -16.23 4.97 10.80
C TRP A 217 -16.03 6.43 11.21
N PHE A 218 -14.95 7.09 10.75
CA PHE A 218 -14.77 8.53 11.00
C PHE A 218 -15.87 9.38 10.37
N GLY A 219 -16.39 8.97 9.20
CA GLY A 219 -17.55 9.60 8.58
C GLY A 219 -18.82 9.47 9.42
N ARG A 220 -19.04 8.31 10.06
CA ARG A 220 -20.15 8.12 11.01
C ARG A 220 -19.98 8.99 12.25
N SER A 221 -18.78 9.02 12.83
CA SER A 221 -18.47 9.88 13.99
C SER A 221 -18.72 11.37 13.70
N GLU A 222 -18.33 11.85 12.51
CA GLU A 222 -18.59 13.22 12.06
C GLU A 222 -20.10 13.50 11.85
N ALA A 223 -20.88 12.51 11.42
CA ALA A 223 -22.30 12.69 11.14
C ALA A 223 -23.19 12.72 12.40
N THR A 224 -22.77 12.06 13.48
CA THR A 224 -23.55 11.91 14.71
C THR A 224 -23.33 13.05 15.71
N SER A 225 -22.32 13.90 15.52
CA SER A 225 -22.01 15.02 16.42
C SER A 225 -21.86 16.33 15.67
N GLU A 226 -22.30 17.44 16.28
CA GLU A 226 -22.25 18.77 15.67
C GLU A 226 -20.81 19.22 15.38
N GLU A 227 -19.82 18.81 16.20
CA GLU A 227 -18.43 19.23 16.05
C GLU A 227 -17.42 18.10 16.39
N ARG A 228 -16.83 17.47 15.36
CA ARG A 228 -15.78 16.42 15.45
C ARG A 228 -14.61 16.69 14.49
N PRO A 229 -13.79 17.73 14.74
CA PRO A 229 -12.69 18.11 13.85
C PRO A 229 -11.57 17.05 13.78
N ASP A 230 -11.46 16.21 14.81
CA ASP A 230 -10.57 15.06 14.86
C ASP A 230 -10.98 13.97 13.87
N ALA A 231 -12.24 13.50 13.93
CA ALA A 231 -12.77 12.52 12.99
C ALA A 231 -12.69 13.04 11.54
N GLN A 232 -13.04 14.32 11.33
CA GLN A 232 -12.92 14.97 10.03
C GLN A 232 -11.47 14.96 9.50
N LEU A 233 -10.49 15.24 10.36
CA LEU A 233 -9.09 15.22 9.96
C LEU A 233 -8.64 13.82 9.53
N TYR A 234 -8.91 12.79 10.33
CA TYR A 234 -8.55 11.41 9.98
C TYR A 234 -9.23 10.96 8.68
N ARG A 235 -10.53 11.26 8.52
CA ARG A 235 -11.27 10.97 7.28
C ARG A 235 -10.62 11.63 6.07
N ARG A 236 -10.31 12.94 6.13
CA ARG A 236 -9.67 13.68 5.02
C ARG A 236 -8.25 13.15 4.71
N CYS A 237 -7.49 12.75 5.73
CA CYS A 237 -6.19 12.10 5.54
C CYS A 237 -6.32 10.76 4.80
N LEU A 238 -7.32 9.94 5.14
CA LEU A 238 -7.59 8.67 4.46
C LEU A 238 -8.14 8.85 3.05
N ASP A 239 -8.99 9.86 2.83
CA ASP A 239 -9.44 10.24 1.49
C ASP A 239 -8.25 10.59 0.59
N MET A 240 -7.27 11.35 1.10
CA MET A 240 -6.04 11.66 0.37
C MET A 240 -5.21 10.41 0.06
N LEU A 241 -5.07 9.49 1.03
CA LEU A 241 -4.35 8.22 0.84
C LEU A 241 -4.99 7.38 -0.28
N VAL A 242 -6.31 7.23 -0.25
CA VAL A 242 -7.07 6.47 -1.25
C VAL A 242 -7.03 7.16 -2.61
N ALA A 243 -7.16 8.49 -2.66
CA ALA A 243 -7.09 9.26 -3.90
C ALA A 243 -5.71 9.17 -4.56
N PHE A 244 -4.64 9.23 -3.76
CA PHE A 244 -3.26 9.05 -4.23
C PHE A 244 -3.06 7.66 -4.86
N GLN A 245 -3.52 6.60 -4.19
CA GLN A 245 -3.42 5.23 -4.70
C GLN A 245 -4.20 5.06 -6.02
N ALA A 246 -5.41 5.61 -6.10
CA ALA A 246 -6.26 5.51 -7.28
C ALA A 246 -5.77 6.35 -8.47
N GLY A 247 -4.84 7.30 -8.27
CA GLY A 247 -4.33 8.19 -9.31
C GLY A 247 -5.38 9.16 -9.85
N GLN A 248 -6.27 9.66 -8.98
CA GLN A 248 -7.32 10.62 -9.33
C GLN A 248 -6.74 11.94 -9.90
N PRO A 249 -7.48 12.70 -10.75
CA PRO A 249 -6.97 13.91 -11.39
C PRO A 249 -6.58 15.04 -10.41
N GLN A 250 -5.50 15.77 -10.72
CA GLN A 250 -4.83 16.76 -9.86
C GLN A 250 -5.68 17.93 -9.31
N GLY A 251 -6.88 18.18 -9.85
CA GLY A 251 -7.78 19.24 -9.38
C GLY A 251 -8.27 19.03 -7.95
N ASP A 252 -8.34 17.78 -7.50
CA ASP A 252 -8.89 17.38 -6.20
C ASP A 252 -7.85 17.51 -5.05
N VAL A 253 -6.56 17.40 -5.38
CA VAL A 253 -5.47 17.32 -4.39
C VAL A 253 -5.27 18.63 -3.62
N ARG A 254 -5.33 19.80 -4.30
CA ARG A 254 -5.18 21.11 -3.62
C ARG A 254 -6.34 21.40 -2.67
N SER A 255 -7.57 21.15 -3.12
CA SER A 255 -8.77 21.32 -2.30
C SER A 255 -8.71 20.39 -1.07
N GLY A 256 -8.26 19.14 -1.27
CA GLY A 256 -8.05 18.19 -0.17
C GLY A 256 -7.03 18.67 0.86
N ILE A 257 -5.88 19.22 0.42
CA ILE A 257 -4.85 19.75 1.32
C ILE A 257 -5.37 20.92 2.16
N ASP A 258 -6.07 21.88 1.56
CA ASP A 258 -6.59 23.03 2.31
C ASP A 258 -7.65 22.58 3.31
N GLY A 259 -8.45 21.58 2.94
CA GLY A 259 -9.37 20.94 3.87
C GLY A 259 -8.69 20.23 5.04
N ILE A 260 -7.54 19.57 4.82
CA ILE A 260 -6.77 18.94 5.91
C ILE A 260 -6.21 20.00 6.86
N LYS A 261 -5.69 21.12 6.34
CA LYS A 261 -5.18 22.22 7.16
C LYS A 261 -6.27 22.83 8.03
N GLU A 262 -7.45 23.05 7.46
CA GLU A 262 -8.61 23.57 8.19
C GLU A 262 -9.02 22.63 9.32
N ALA A 263 -9.18 21.33 9.05
CA ALA A 263 -9.53 20.33 10.05
C ALA A 263 -8.45 20.20 11.15
N ALA A 264 -7.17 20.22 10.78
CA ALA A 264 -6.07 20.20 11.75
C ALA A 264 -6.02 21.46 12.62
N PHE A 265 -6.32 22.62 12.06
CA PHE A 265 -6.43 23.88 12.79
C PHE A 265 -7.62 23.85 13.75
N ALA A 266 -8.81 23.44 13.27
CA ALA A 266 -10.00 23.29 14.09
C ALA A 266 -9.79 22.30 15.24
N TYR A 267 -9.15 21.16 14.98
CA TYR A 267 -8.82 20.19 16.02
C TYR A 267 -7.83 20.77 17.05
N THR A 268 -6.88 21.61 16.62
CA THR A 268 -6.01 22.32 17.56
C THR A 268 -6.79 23.29 18.46
N ALA A 269 -7.78 23.99 17.92
CA ALA A 269 -8.63 24.89 18.69
C ALA A 269 -9.47 24.13 19.72
N TYR A 270 -9.95 22.93 19.36
CA TYR A 270 -10.71 22.03 20.22
C TYR A 270 -9.93 21.48 21.41
N LEU A 271 -8.62 21.29 21.25
CA LEU A 271 -7.74 20.89 22.36
C LEU A 271 -7.62 21.97 23.44
N SER A 272 -8.15 23.18 23.18
CA SER A 272 -8.06 24.40 23.99
C SER A 272 -6.62 24.81 24.34
N PRO A 273 -6.25 26.08 24.16
CA PRO A 273 -5.14 26.67 24.89
C PRO A 273 -5.56 26.84 26.35
N SER A 274 -5.65 25.73 27.08
CA SER A 274 -5.72 25.78 28.53
C SER A 274 -4.36 26.25 29.02
N ASP A 275 -4.31 27.13 30.03
CA ASP A 275 -3.09 27.37 30.80
C ASP A 275 -2.60 26.09 31.51
N ARG A 276 -3.38 25.01 31.43
CA ARG A 276 -3.05 23.68 31.94
C ARG A 276 -2.17 22.94 30.91
N PRO A 277 -1.06 22.33 31.34
CA PRO A 277 -0.21 21.54 30.46
C PRO A 277 -0.99 20.36 29.83
N GLU A 278 -0.48 19.81 28.73
CA GLU A 278 -1.03 18.58 28.15
C GLU A 278 -0.71 17.37 29.04
N GLU A 279 -1.65 16.42 29.13
CA GLU A 279 -1.49 15.14 29.86
C GLU A 279 -0.60 14.15 29.10
N THR A 280 0.65 14.55 28.91
CA THR A 280 1.68 13.90 28.09
C THR A 280 2.04 12.47 28.50
N SER A 281 1.70 12.05 29.71
CA SER A 281 2.03 10.71 30.22
C SER A 281 0.90 9.69 30.05
N SER A 282 -0.26 10.08 29.51
CA SER A 282 -1.40 9.18 29.35
C SER A 282 -1.48 8.55 27.94
N TRP A 283 -2.10 7.36 27.82
CA TRP A 283 -2.40 6.76 26.51
C TRP A 283 -3.26 7.67 25.63
N LEU A 284 -4.18 8.42 26.23
CA LEU A 284 -5.00 9.42 25.52
C LEU A 284 -4.15 10.58 25.00
N GLY A 285 -3.17 11.05 25.77
CA GLY A 285 -2.24 12.10 25.36
C GLY A 285 -1.32 11.70 24.20
N ALA A 286 -1.05 10.41 24.01
CA ALA A 286 -0.27 9.92 22.87
C ALA A 286 -0.96 10.17 21.51
N ARG A 287 -2.30 10.23 21.48
CA ARG A 287 -3.11 10.44 20.26
C ARG A 287 -2.87 11.80 19.60
N SER A 288 -2.58 12.82 20.39
CA SER A 288 -2.22 14.16 19.88
C SER A 288 -0.99 14.15 18.97
N ARG A 289 -0.08 13.19 19.14
CA ARG A 289 1.09 13.00 18.27
C ARG A 289 0.73 12.33 16.95
N GLU A 290 -0.15 11.32 16.98
CA GLU A 290 -0.59 10.58 15.80
C GLU A 290 -1.25 11.51 14.77
N ARG A 291 -2.03 12.49 15.25
CA ARG A 291 -2.59 13.58 14.46
C ARG A 291 -1.57 14.29 13.56
N VAL A 292 -0.42 14.65 14.14
CA VAL A 292 0.66 15.37 13.44
C VAL A 292 1.27 14.48 12.35
N HIS A 293 1.45 13.19 12.65
CA HIS A 293 1.97 12.22 11.70
C HIS A 293 1.03 12.04 10.50
N TRP A 294 -0.28 11.88 10.72
CA TRP A 294 -1.27 11.75 9.65
C TRP A 294 -1.45 13.01 8.81
N SER A 295 -1.43 14.19 9.44
CA SER A 295 -1.45 15.47 8.73
C SER A 295 -0.21 15.63 7.84
N THR A 296 0.97 15.25 8.38
CA THR A 296 2.23 15.28 7.64
C THR A 296 2.20 14.33 6.45
N LEU A 297 1.71 13.09 6.64
CA LEU A 297 1.56 12.12 5.56
C LEU A 297 0.70 12.66 4.42
N ALA A 298 -0.48 13.19 4.73
CA ALA A 298 -1.38 13.69 3.70
C ALA A 298 -0.80 14.88 2.92
N LEU A 299 -0.07 15.79 3.59
CA LEU A 299 0.65 16.89 2.94
C LEU A 299 1.76 16.37 2.01
N ARG A 300 2.53 15.36 2.46
CA ARG A 300 3.61 14.74 1.67
C ARG A 300 3.07 13.98 0.47
N LEU A 301 1.93 13.30 0.60
CA LEU A 301 1.24 12.64 -0.51
C LEU A 301 0.85 13.64 -1.60
N GLY A 302 0.26 14.78 -1.22
CA GLY A 302 -0.11 15.81 -2.18
C GLY A 302 1.08 16.50 -2.87
N ALA A 303 2.17 16.72 -2.13
CA ALA A 303 3.43 17.21 -2.71
C ALA A 303 4.02 16.22 -3.72
N LEU A 304 4.10 14.94 -3.33
CA LEU A 304 4.64 13.88 -4.17
C LEU A 304 3.79 13.69 -5.43
N ASP A 305 2.46 13.68 -5.34
CA ASP A 305 1.60 13.55 -6.53
C ASP A 305 1.85 14.68 -7.54
N THR A 306 2.01 15.91 -7.03
CA THR A 306 2.37 17.06 -7.87
C THR A 306 3.73 16.86 -8.53
N SER A 307 4.73 16.34 -7.82
CA SER A 307 6.07 16.12 -8.35
C SER A 307 6.16 14.93 -9.32
N LEU A 308 5.38 13.87 -9.11
CA LEU A 308 5.29 12.72 -10.02
C LEU A 308 4.64 13.08 -11.36
N ALA A 309 3.83 14.15 -11.42
CA ALA A 309 3.24 14.63 -12.67
C ALA A 309 4.15 15.58 -13.47
N LYS A 310 5.26 16.06 -12.89
CA LYS A 310 6.20 16.94 -13.59
C LYS A 310 7.04 16.13 -14.59
N ARG A 311 7.32 16.72 -15.75
CA ARG A 311 8.21 16.14 -16.78
C ARG A 311 9.67 16.02 -16.32
N ALA A 312 10.10 16.86 -15.37
CA ALA A 312 11.44 16.86 -14.80
C ALA A 312 11.44 17.51 -13.42
N TRP A 313 12.35 17.08 -12.55
CA TRP A 313 12.54 17.66 -11.23
C TRP A 313 13.67 18.68 -11.25
N LEU A 314 13.32 19.97 -11.23
CA LEU A 314 14.31 21.06 -11.17
C LEU A 314 15.17 21.00 -9.90
N ASN A 315 14.59 20.54 -8.79
CA ASN A 315 15.29 20.27 -7.53
C ASN A 315 15.16 18.78 -7.16
N ALA A 316 15.83 17.93 -7.94
CA ALA A 316 15.74 16.47 -7.80
C ALA A 316 16.12 15.97 -6.41
N ALA A 317 17.14 16.54 -5.77
CA ALA A 317 17.57 16.12 -4.43
C ALA A 317 16.48 16.32 -3.37
N ALA A 318 15.83 17.49 -3.36
CA ALA A 318 14.73 17.77 -2.44
C ALA A 318 13.51 16.88 -2.72
N VAL A 319 13.16 16.66 -3.99
CA VAL A 319 12.05 15.76 -4.35
C VAL A 319 12.34 14.33 -3.88
N ILE A 320 13.57 13.84 -4.07
CA ILE A 320 13.96 12.50 -3.62
C ILE A 320 13.90 12.39 -2.09
N GLN A 321 14.50 13.34 -1.37
CA GLN A 321 14.66 13.27 0.08
C GLN A 321 13.36 13.58 0.83
N ASP A 322 12.71 14.68 0.47
CA ASP A 322 11.63 15.27 1.27
C ASP A 322 10.24 14.77 0.84
N GLU A 323 10.09 14.24 -0.36
CA GLU A 323 8.78 13.82 -0.89
C GLU A 323 8.79 12.31 -1.17
N LEU A 324 9.67 11.85 -2.05
CA LEU A 324 9.65 10.49 -2.58
C LEU A 324 9.99 9.44 -1.52
N VAL A 325 11.18 9.54 -0.90
CA VAL A 325 11.63 8.56 0.09
C VAL A 325 10.78 8.66 1.36
N SER A 326 10.42 9.88 1.76
CA SER A 326 9.55 10.11 2.91
C SER A 326 8.22 9.35 2.76
N VAL A 327 7.56 9.39 1.61
CA VAL A 327 6.31 8.63 1.40
C VAL A 327 6.60 7.14 1.14
N TYR A 328 7.70 6.80 0.48
CA TYR A 328 8.06 5.41 0.16
C TYR A 328 8.32 4.53 1.40
N SER A 329 8.81 5.13 2.50
CA SER A 329 8.99 4.49 3.81
C SER A 329 8.17 5.16 4.91
N ALA A 330 6.94 5.60 4.58
CA ALA A 330 6.05 6.40 5.44
C ALA A 330 5.88 5.85 6.87
N SER A 331 5.79 4.53 7.04
CA SER A 331 5.69 3.89 8.35
C SER A 331 6.88 4.24 9.24
N ARG A 332 8.11 4.22 8.71
CA ARG A 332 9.33 4.58 9.46
C ARG A 332 9.57 6.09 9.51
N SER A 333 9.41 6.76 8.37
CA SER A 333 9.84 8.16 8.20
C SER A 333 8.85 9.17 8.78
N ILE A 334 7.54 8.87 8.72
CA ILE A 334 6.47 9.78 9.14
C ILE A 334 5.78 9.23 10.38
N MET A 335 5.40 7.94 10.38
CA MET A 335 4.68 7.33 11.51
C MET A 335 5.60 6.82 12.64
N VAL A 336 6.93 6.91 12.46
CA VAL A 336 7.95 6.55 13.45
C VAL A 336 7.80 5.11 13.96
N ARG A 337 7.39 4.19 13.09
CA ARG A 337 7.25 2.76 13.38
C ARG A 337 8.59 2.04 13.15
N GLY A 338 8.75 0.88 13.79
CA GLY A 338 9.97 0.09 13.69
C GLY A 338 10.14 -0.71 12.38
N ALA A 339 9.08 -0.82 11.57
CA ALA A 339 9.06 -1.62 10.35
C ALA A 339 8.06 -1.07 9.33
N ASP A 340 8.16 -1.55 8.09
CA ASP A 340 7.16 -1.34 7.04
C ASP A 340 5.87 -2.12 7.33
N GLY A 341 4.76 -1.67 6.76
CA GLY A 341 3.45 -2.28 6.91
C GLY A 341 2.49 -1.88 5.80
N GLY A 342 1.21 -1.66 6.14
CA GLY A 342 0.16 -1.47 5.14
C GLY A 342 0.29 -0.18 4.35
N LEU A 343 0.92 0.87 4.90
CA LEU A 343 1.21 2.10 4.13
C LEU A 343 2.15 1.79 2.96
N GLU A 344 3.22 1.03 3.19
CA GLU A 344 4.15 0.65 2.13
C GLU A 344 3.48 -0.26 1.10
N ALA A 345 2.64 -1.21 1.54
CA ALA A 345 1.88 -2.09 0.65
C ALA A 345 0.98 -1.29 -0.31
N VAL A 346 0.39 -0.18 0.15
CA VAL A 346 -0.50 0.70 -0.63
C VAL A 346 0.26 1.71 -1.48
N LEU A 347 1.30 2.34 -0.94
CA LEU A 347 1.96 3.50 -1.56
C LEU A 347 3.04 3.09 -2.58
N GLN A 348 3.82 2.05 -2.26
CA GLN A 348 4.97 1.69 -3.08
C GLN A 348 4.60 1.26 -4.51
N PRO A 349 3.52 0.48 -4.77
CA PRO A 349 3.13 0.11 -6.14
C PRO A 349 2.89 1.32 -7.04
N ARG A 350 2.16 2.35 -6.54
CA ARG A 350 1.86 3.57 -7.28
C ARG A 350 3.10 4.43 -7.54
N ILE A 351 4.03 4.49 -6.58
CA ILE A 351 5.30 5.22 -6.71
C ILE A 351 6.19 4.54 -7.75
N VAL A 352 6.41 3.24 -7.62
CA VAL A 352 7.20 2.44 -8.58
C VAL A 352 6.56 2.52 -9.97
N GLY A 353 5.23 2.43 -10.04
CA GLY A 353 4.45 2.55 -11.27
C GLY A 353 4.53 3.92 -11.95
N ALA A 354 4.78 4.99 -11.20
CA ALA A 354 5.04 6.30 -11.77
C ALA A 354 6.46 6.39 -12.34
N LEU A 355 7.46 5.98 -11.55
CA LEU A 355 8.87 6.09 -11.94
C LEU A 355 9.26 5.16 -13.09
N GLN A 356 8.59 4.01 -13.26
CA GLN A 356 8.88 3.09 -14.37
C GLN A 356 8.57 3.67 -15.75
N ARG A 357 7.67 4.67 -15.82
CA ARG A 357 7.21 5.27 -17.08
C ARG A 357 8.25 6.22 -17.69
N GLU A 358 9.12 6.81 -16.86
CA GLU A 358 10.06 7.85 -17.28
C GLU A 358 11.51 7.35 -17.21
N LEU A 359 12.23 7.39 -18.34
CA LEU A 359 13.62 6.90 -18.41
C LEU A 359 14.57 7.64 -17.48
N HIS A 360 14.42 8.96 -17.34
CA HIS A 360 15.34 9.82 -16.60
C HIS A 360 15.32 9.57 -15.09
N CYS A 361 14.25 8.96 -14.55
CA CYS A 361 14.10 8.76 -13.11
C CYS A 361 15.18 7.84 -12.54
N LEU A 362 15.57 6.79 -13.27
CA LEU A 362 16.64 5.89 -12.82
C LEU A 362 18.00 6.59 -12.81
N ASP A 363 18.32 7.35 -13.87
CA ASP A 363 19.58 8.10 -13.94
C ASP A 363 19.67 9.14 -12.80
N THR A 364 18.54 9.76 -12.46
CA THR A 364 18.46 10.73 -11.35
C THR A 364 18.67 10.05 -9.98
N LEU A 365 18.10 8.85 -9.79
CA LEU A 365 18.31 8.07 -8.56
C LEU A 365 19.76 7.55 -8.46
N ASP A 366 20.35 7.12 -9.57
CA ASP A 366 21.75 6.68 -9.63
C ASP A 366 22.70 7.85 -9.29
N GLN A 367 22.50 9.02 -9.89
CA GLN A 367 23.26 10.22 -9.56
C GLN A 367 23.14 10.59 -8.08
N TRP A 368 21.93 10.54 -7.50
CA TRP A 368 21.72 10.82 -6.09
C TRP A 368 22.50 9.85 -5.20
N ILE A 369 22.49 8.54 -5.52
CA ILE A 369 23.20 7.51 -4.76
C ILE A 369 24.71 7.75 -4.79
N GLU A 370 25.27 8.13 -5.94
CA GLU A 370 26.70 8.44 -6.09
C GLU A 370 27.11 9.64 -5.23
N GLU A 371 26.31 10.71 -5.24
CA GLU A 371 26.59 11.94 -4.50
C GLU A 371 26.32 11.82 -2.98
N ASN A 372 25.47 10.89 -2.56
CA ASN A 372 24.96 10.78 -1.18
C ASN A 372 25.32 9.45 -0.49
N SER A 373 26.48 8.88 -0.81
CA SER A 373 26.95 7.59 -0.25
C SER A 373 27.04 7.51 1.29
N GLY A 374 27.12 8.65 1.98
CA GLY A 374 27.09 8.74 3.45
C GLY A 374 25.72 9.01 4.08
N SER A 375 24.65 9.10 3.28
CA SER A 375 23.32 9.46 3.77
C SER A 375 22.62 8.29 4.48
N GLY A 376 21.93 8.57 5.58
CA GLY A 376 21.05 7.60 6.25
C GLY A 376 19.88 7.12 5.39
N LEU A 377 19.54 7.85 4.32
CA LEU A 377 18.48 7.49 3.37
C LEU A 377 18.94 6.52 2.27
N LEU A 378 20.25 6.23 2.19
CA LEU A 378 20.83 5.37 1.15
C LEU A 378 20.14 4.01 1.02
N PRO A 379 19.81 3.27 2.10
CA PRO A 379 19.12 1.98 1.99
C PRO A 379 17.75 2.09 1.30
N ASP A 380 16.96 3.11 1.65
CA ASP A 380 15.62 3.31 1.09
C ASP A 380 15.68 3.73 -0.38
N VAL A 381 16.59 4.64 -0.74
CA VAL A 381 16.78 5.08 -2.14
C VAL A 381 17.29 3.95 -3.02
N ALA A 382 18.29 3.19 -2.55
CA ALA A 382 18.82 2.05 -3.27
C ALA A 382 17.76 0.94 -3.46
N GLY A 383 16.95 0.70 -2.43
CA GLY A 383 15.81 -0.23 -2.48
C GLY A 383 14.76 0.20 -3.51
N LEU A 384 14.36 1.48 -3.50
CA LEU A 384 13.43 2.03 -4.48
C LEU A 384 13.97 1.89 -5.91
N ARG A 385 15.23 2.29 -6.15
CA ARG A 385 15.87 2.13 -7.47
C ARG A 385 15.78 0.68 -7.94
N ALA A 386 16.17 -0.28 -7.08
CA ALA A 386 16.20 -1.69 -7.44
C ALA A 386 14.81 -2.20 -7.85
N ARG A 387 13.75 -1.78 -7.14
CA ARG A 387 12.37 -2.15 -7.48
C ARG A 387 11.87 -1.51 -8.77
N VAL A 388 12.19 -0.25 -9.03
CA VAL A 388 11.85 0.40 -10.31
C VAL A 388 12.55 -0.31 -11.48
N ALA A 389 13.82 -0.69 -11.33
CA ALA A 389 14.54 -1.45 -12.34
C ALA A 389 13.89 -2.83 -12.61
N ALA A 390 13.54 -3.57 -11.56
CA ALA A 390 12.86 -4.87 -11.68
C ALA A 390 11.49 -4.75 -12.36
N ALA A 391 10.68 -3.76 -11.99
CA ALA A 391 9.37 -3.52 -12.59
C ALA A 391 9.48 -3.24 -14.11
N ARG A 392 10.47 -2.44 -14.52
CA ARG A 392 10.73 -2.16 -15.94
C ARG A 392 11.18 -3.40 -16.71
N GLU A 393 12.05 -4.22 -16.11
CA GLU A 393 12.43 -5.51 -16.71
C GLU A 393 11.19 -6.40 -16.91
N GLY A 394 10.24 -6.40 -15.97
CA GLY A 394 8.96 -7.12 -16.06
C GLY A 394 8.07 -6.66 -17.22
N VAL A 395 7.91 -5.34 -17.41
CA VAL A 395 7.17 -4.75 -18.53
C VAL A 395 7.80 -5.13 -19.87
N VAL A 396 9.12 -5.07 -19.98
CA VAL A 396 9.84 -5.42 -21.21
C VAL A 396 9.75 -6.94 -21.48
N ALA A 397 9.84 -7.75 -20.43
CA ALA A 397 9.67 -9.20 -20.47
C ALA A 397 8.22 -9.66 -20.71
N HIS A 398 7.25 -8.74 -20.80
CA HIS A 398 5.81 -9.02 -20.89
C HIS A 398 5.28 -10.00 -19.83
N ARG A 399 5.90 -10.19 -18.66
CA ARG A 399 5.37 -11.14 -17.67
C ARG A 399 4.10 -10.58 -16.99
N PRO A 400 2.90 -11.15 -17.20
CA PRO A 400 1.67 -10.67 -16.54
C PRO A 400 1.49 -11.29 -15.15
N THR A 401 2.46 -12.05 -14.64
CA THR A 401 2.26 -12.95 -13.50
C THR A 401 2.62 -12.34 -12.13
N GLU A 402 3.08 -11.10 -12.07
CA GLU A 402 3.29 -10.38 -10.79
C GLU A 402 2.39 -9.14 -10.62
N ALA A 403 1.39 -8.97 -11.50
CA ALA A 403 0.19 -8.26 -11.08
C ALA A 403 -0.55 -9.21 -10.14
N ALA A 404 -0.84 -8.75 -8.92
CA ALA A 404 -1.54 -9.49 -7.89
C ALA A 404 -2.70 -10.34 -8.44
N LEU A 405 -2.93 -11.50 -7.80
CA LEU A 405 -4.21 -12.22 -7.82
C LEU A 405 -5.30 -11.27 -7.31
N GLY A 406 -5.79 -10.43 -8.21
CA GLY A 406 -6.60 -9.28 -7.89
C GLY A 406 -6.75 -8.46 -9.16
N SER A 407 -7.55 -9.01 -10.08
CA SER A 407 -8.06 -8.37 -11.29
C SER A 407 -7.05 -7.45 -12.01
N SER A 408 -6.47 -7.92 -13.11
CA SER A 408 -5.87 -7.04 -14.13
C SER A 408 -6.67 -5.73 -14.20
N PRO A 409 -6.05 -4.53 -14.17
CA PRO A 409 -6.79 -3.26 -14.24
C PRO A 409 -7.82 -3.24 -15.37
N ALA A 410 -7.53 -3.96 -16.46
CA ALA A 410 -8.50 -4.21 -17.53
C ALA A 410 -9.71 -5.04 -17.07
N ALA A 411 -9.53 -6.12 -16.31
CA ALA A 411 -10.61 -6.94 -15.73
C ALA A 411 -11.48 -6.17 -14.72
N ALA A 412 -10.90 -5.31 -13.87
CA ALA A 412 -11.64 -4.46 -12.94
C ALA A 412 -12.47 -3.38 -13.67
N ILE A 413 -11.92 -2.81 -14.74
CA ILE A 413 -12.66 -1.90 -15.64
C ILE A 413 -13.74 -2.65 -16.43
N LEU A 414 -13.48 -3.88 -16.87
CA LEU A 414 -14.45 -4.72 -17.58
C LEU A 414 -15.63 -5.17 -16.69
N ALA A 415 -15.37 -5.37 -15.39
CA ALA A 415 -16.37 -5.73 -14.40
C ALA A 415 -17.27 -4.55 -14.00
N SER A 416 -16.75 -3.31 -14.05
CA SER A 416 -17.52 -2.10 -13.74
C SER A 416 -18.37 -1.57 -14.90
N ILE A 417 -18.19 -2.10 -16.11
CA ILE A 417 -19.01 -1.75 -17.28
C ILE A 417 -20.27 -2.64 -17.31
N PRO A 418 -21.49 -2.05 -17.39
CA PRO A 418 -22.73 -2.79 -17.55
C PRO A 418 -22.66 -3.76 -18.73
N GLU A 419 -23.18 -4.98 -18.56
CA GLU A 419 -23.03 -6.07 -19.52
C GLU A 419 -23.52 -5.72 -20.93
N ALA A 420 -24.62 -4.96 -21.04
CA ALA A 420 -25.16 -4.44 -22.29
C ALA A 420 -24.20 -3.48 -23.03
N SER A 421 -23.30 -2.81 -22.30
CA SER A 421 -22.33 -1.85 -22.81
C SER A 421 -20.93 -2.45 -22.99
N ARG A 422 -20.68 -3.65 -22.44
CA ARG A 422 -19.36 -4.29 -22.40
C ARG A 422 -18.81 -4.57 -23.79
N ALA A 423 -19.65 -5.05 -24.73
CA ALA A 423 -19.24 -5.28 -26.11
C ALA A 423 -18.82 -3.97 -26.81
N SER A 424 -19.61 -2.90 -26.69
CA SER A 424 -19.29 -1.59 -27.28
C SER A 424 -18.08 -0.93 -26.62
N ALA A 425 -17.93 -1.05 -25.30
CA ALA A 425 -16.76 -0.57 -24.59
C ALA A 425 -15.50 -1.37 -24.96
N MET A 426 -15.59 -2.69 -25.09
CA MET A 426 -14.49 -3.52 -25.61
C MET A 426 -14.11 -3.12 -27.04
N THR A 427 -15.08 -2.86 -27.93
CA THR A 427 -14.77 -2.38 -29.28
C THR A 427 -14.07 -1.02 -29.25
N ARG A 428 -14.48 -0.10 -28.36
CA ARG A 428 -13.84 1.21 -28.21
C ARG A 428 -12.46 1.14 -27.57
N VAL A 429 -12.28 0.31 -26.53
CA VAL A 429 -11.00 0.09 -25.86
C VAL A 429 -10.04 -0.67 -26.78
N ALA A 430 -10.51 -1.69 -27.50
CA ALA A 430 -9.72 -2.37 -28.53
C ALA A 430 -9.36 -1.41 -29.66
N GLY A 431 -10.30 -0.57 -30.10
CA GLY A 431 -10.04 0.49 -31.07
C GLY A 431 -8.98 1.48 -30.58
N ALA A 432 -9.11 1.99 -29.36
CA ALA A 432 -8.16 2.93 -28.76
C ALA A 432 -6.79 2.31 -28.48
N MET A 433 -6.74 1.04 -28.04
CA MET A 433 -5.49 0.29 -27.90
C MET A 433 -4.83 0.08 -29.26
N MET A 434 -5.59 -0.25 -30.31
CA MET A 434 -5.05 -0.35 -31.67
C MET A 434 -4.58 1.00 -32.21
N THR A 435 -5.26 2.10 -31.85
CA THR A 435 -4.80 3.46 -32.18
C THR A 435 -3.51 3.80 -31.43
N LEU A 436 -3.43 3.59 -30.11
CA LEU A 436 -2.21 3.88 -29.32
C LEU A 436 -1.02 3.00 -29.72
N VAL A 437 -1.27 1.72 -29.99
CA VAL A 437 -0.26 0.80 -30.52
C VAL A 437 0.15 1.26 -31.91
N GLY A 438 -0.80 1.63 -32.79
CA GLY A 438 -0.49 2.17 -34.12
C GLY A 438 0.31 3.48 -34.08
N GLU A 439 -0.03 4.40 -33.18
CA GLU A 439 0.66 5.70 -32.98
C GLU A 439 2.05 5.55 -32.38
N SER A 440 2.29 4.49 -31.60
CA SER A 440 3.60 4.20 -30.98
C SER A 440 4.55 3.44 -31.91
N MET A 441 4.07 3.00 -33.08
CA MET A 441 4.83 2.17 -34.01
C MET A 441 5.47 2.98 -35.12
N SER A 442 6.65 2.54 -35.55
CA SER A 442 7.30 3.08 -36.76
C SER A 442 6.44 2.75 -37.97
N ALA A 443 6.20 3.75 -38.84
CA ALA A 443 5.50 3.56 -40.12
C ALA A 443 6.08 2.39 -40.93
N VAL A 444 7.41 2.21 -40.88
CA VAL A 444 8.12 1.10 -41.55
C VAL A 444 7.63 -0.28 -41.09
N VAL A 445 7.28 -0.44 -39.81
CA VAL A 445 6.79 -1.73 -39.29
C VAL A 445 5.34 -1.96 -39.68
N SER A 446 4.53 -0.90 -39.76
CA SER A 446 3.15 -0.99 -40.26
C SER A 446 3.13 -1.35 -41.74
N ASP A 447 3.93 -0.66 -42.56
CA ASP A 447 4.04 -0.92 -44.00
C ASP A 447 4.52 -2.36 -44.26
N LEU A 448 5.52 -2.82 -43.49
CA LEU A 448 6.02 -4.19 -43.59
C LEU A 448 4.94 -5.23 -43.23
N TYR A 449 4.15 -4.98 -42.18
CA TYR A 449 3.04 -5.86 -41.82
C TYR A 449 1.98 -5.91 -42.93
N ASP A 450 1.59 -4.76 -43.47
CA ASP A 450 0.62 -4.67 -44.57
C ASP A 450 1.11 -5.39 -45.83
N ASP A 451 2.39 -5.25 -46.17
CA ASP A 451 3.03 -5.96 -47.28
C ASP A 451 3.02 -7.48 -47.06
N MET A 452 3.29 -7.94 -45.84
CA MET A 452 3.20 -9.37 -45.49
C MET A 452 1.78 -9.91 -45.68
N ILE A 453 0.76 -9.21 -45.18
CA ILE A 453 -0.64 -9.63 -45.31
C ILE A 453 -1.07 -9.64 -46.78
N LYS A 454 -0.61 -8.67 -47.56
CA LYS A 454 -0.87 -8.60 -49.00
C LYS A 454 -0.26 -9.77 -49.77
N ASP A 455 0.98 -10.16 -49.48
CA ASP A 455 1.62 -11.31 -50.13
C ASP A 455 0.97 -12.63 -49.69
N LEU A 456 0.72 -12.80 -48.39
CA LEU A 456 0.01 -13.97 -47.84
C LEU A 456 -1.38 -14.18 -48.43
N SER A 457 -2.05 -13.12 -48.86
CA SER A 457 -3.34 -13.17 -49.55
C SER A 457 -3.30 -13.95 -50.86
N ARG A 458 -2.13 -14.34 -51.38
CA ARG A 458 -1.99 -15.27 -52.52
C ARG A 458 -2.26 -16.73 -52.15
N ASN A 459 -2.07 -17.11 -50.88
CA ASN A 459 -2.28 -18.48 -50.41
C ASN A 459 -3.78 -18.81 -50.31
N GLU A 460 -4.18 -20.01 -50.78
CA GLU A 460 -5.59 -20.41 -50.80
C GLU A 460 -6.21 -20.47 -49.39
N HIS A 461 -5.54 -21.14 -48.44
CA HIS A 461 -6.10 -21.32 -47.09
C HIS A 461 -6.21 -19.99 -46.34
N PHE A 462 -5.24 -19.08 -46.52
CA PHE A 462 -5.27 -17.76 -45.90
C PHE A 462 -6.48 -16.93 -46.37
N ARG A 463 -6.88 -17.04 -47.65
CA ARG A 463 -8.11 -16.38 -48.14
C ARG A 463 -9.39 -17.11 -47.76
N ARG A 464 -9.37 -18.43 -47.77
CA ARG A 464 -10.56 -19.28 -47.68
C ARG A 464 -11.12 -19.39 -46.27
N TYR A 465 -10.28 -19.24 -45.24
CA TYR A 465 -10.65 -19.43 -43.84
C TYR A 465 -10.44 -18.14 -43.02
N PRO A 466 -11.44 -17.24 -42.96
CA PRO A 466 -11.33 -15.95 -42.27
C PRO A 466 -10.95 -16.06 -40.79
N GLU A 467 -11.41 -17.09 -40.08
CA GLU A 467 -11.10 -17.29 -38.67
C GLU A 467 -9.65 -17.72 -38.46
N ALA A 468 -9.12 -18.57 -39.35
CA ALA A 468 -7.71 -18.96 -39.35
C ALA A 468 -6.81 -17.77 -39.72
N ARG A 469 -7.24 -16.96 -40.68
CA ARG A 469 -6.58 -15.71 -41.07
C ARG A 469 -6.48 -14.75 -39.89
N ALA A 470 -7.57 -14.50 -39.18
CA ALA A 470 -7.57 -13.58 -38.03
C ALA A 470 -6.59 -14.04 -36.93
N LEU A 471 -6.55 -15.33 -36.63
CA LEU A 471 -5.59 -15.90 -35.68
C LEU A 471 -4.14 -15.69 -36.15
N PHE A 472 -3.88 -15.98 -37.42
CA PHE A 472 -2.55 -15.83 -38.01
C PHE A 472 -2.10 -14.37 -38.05
N GLU A 473 -2.98 -13.44 -38.41
CA GLU A 473 -2.72 -11.99 -38.37
C GLU A 473 -2.30 -11.55 -36.96
N ILE A 474 -3.01 -11.97 -35.91
CA ILE A 474 -2.63 -11.69 -34.52
C ILE A 474 -1.25 -12.27 -34.19
N ALA A 475 -0.99 -13.52 -34.58
CA ALA A 475 0.30 -14.16 -34.32
C ALA A 475 1.45 -13.48 -35.07
N LEU A 476 1.27 -13.14 -36.34
CA LEU A 476 2.25 -12.39 -37.14
C LEU A 476 2.55 -11.03 -36.54
N TRP A 477 1.50 -10.32 -36.09
CA TRP A 477 1.65 -9.04 -35.43
C TRP A 477 2.52 -9.18 -34.18
N LEU A 478 2.20 -10.12 -33.28
CA LEU A 478 2.99 -10.37 -32.07
C LEU A 478 4.41 -10.83 -32.38
N THR A 479 4.59 -11.66 -33.40
CA THR A 479 5.91 -12.13 -33.84
C THR A 479 6.76 -10.95 -34.33
N LEU A 480 6.18 -10.06 -35.12
CA LEU A 480 6.86 -8.86 -35.61
C LEU A 480 7.23 -7.93 -34.44
N GLN A 481 6.32 -7.75 -33.47
CA GLN A 481 6.58 -6.98 -32.26
C GLN A 481 7.73 -7.59 -31.43
N PHE A 482 7.76 -8.92 -31.29
CA PHE A 482 8.85 -9.62 -30.62
C PHE A 482 10.20 -9.29 -31.28
N VAL A 483 10.32 -9.41 -32.61
CA VAL A 483 11.57 -9.12 -33.33
C VAL A 483 11.97 -7.66 -33.16
N VAL A 484 11.04 -6.72 -33.30
CA VAL A 484 11.29 -5.28 -33.12
C VAL A 484 11.77 -4.98 -31.70
N GLN A 485 11.09 -5.53 -30.68
CA GLN A 485 11.45 -5.31 -29.28
C GLN A 485 12.85 -5.87 -28.98
N ARG A 486 13.17 -7.08 -29.47
CA ARG A 486 14.50 -7.67 -29.31
C ARG A 486 15.58 -6.91 -30.07
N SER A 487 15.25 -6.27 -31.18
CA SER A 487 16.15 -5.35 -31.90
C SER A 487 16.43 -4.04 -31.16
N ASN A 488 15.49 -3.55 -30.34
CA ASN A 488 15.64 -2.27 -29.64
C ASN A 488 16.08 -2.41 -28.17
N ALA A 489 15.92 -3.58 -27.56
CA ALA A 489 16.30 -3.81 -26.17
C ALA A 489 17.83 -3.95 -25.97
N GLY A 490 18.38 -3.19 -25.03
CA GLY A 490 19.75 -3.33 -24.54
C GLY A 490 19.87 -4.29 -23.34
N THR A 491 21.10 -4.71 -23.02
CA THR A 491 21.36 -5.64 -21.90
C THR A 491 21.07 -5.06 -20.50
N SER A 492 21.05 -3.73 -20.36
CA SER A 492 20.63 -3.02 -19.14
C SER A 492 19.11 -2.97 -19.00
N THR A 493 18.38 -3.00 -20.11
CA THR A 493 16.91 -2.89 -20.15
C THR A 493 16.22 -4.25 -20.06
N TYR A 494 16.83 -5.30 -20.61
CA TYR A 494 16.28 -6.67 -20.60
C TYR A 494 17.38 -7.69 -20.32
N ARG A 495 17.56 -8.06 -19.05
CA ARG A 495 18.63 -9.00 -18.64
C ARG A 495 18.51 -10.38 -19.29
N ARG A 496 17.30 -10.85 -19.56
CA ARG A 496 17.07 -12.13 -20.26
C ARG A 496 17.51 -12.10 -21.71
N GLY A 497 17.51 -10.95 -22.38
CA GLY A 497 18.02 -10.77 -23.75
C GLY A 497 19.54 -10.82 -23.89
N LYS A 498 20.29 -11.06 -22.80
CA LYS A 498 21.76 -11.14 -22.82
C LYS A 498 22.29 -12.15 -23.85
N TYR A 499 21.55 -13.21 -24.13
CA TYR A 499 21.95 -14.22 -25.12
C TYR A 499 22.16 -13.63 -26.53
N LEU A 500 21.44 -12.57 -26.89
CA LEU A 500 21.59 -11.87 -28.18
C LEU A 500 22.92 -11.11 -28.31
N PHE A 501 23.61 -10.87 -27.19
CA PHE A 501 24.88 -10.15 -27.12
C PHE A 501 26.05 -11.09 -26.80
N GLU A 502 25.82 -12.41 -26.68
CA GLU A 502 26.88 -13.38 -26.50
C GLU A 502 27.67 -13.53 -27.81
N ARG A 503 28.97 -13.29 -27.74
CA ARG A 503 29.88 -13.28 -28.89
C ARG A 503 30.97 -14.33 -28.80
N ASN A 504 31.13 -14.99 -27.65
CA ASN A 504 32.06 -16.08 -27.48
C ASN A 504 31.56 -17.31 -28.25
N PRO A 505 32.30 -17.80 -29.27
CA PRO A 505 31.90 -18.98 -30.05
C PRO A 505 31.60 -20.22 -29.19
N ALA A 506 32.27 -20.38 -28.05
CA ALA A 506 32.06 -21.50 -27.15
C ALA A 506 30.79 -21.40 -26.28
N LYS A 507 30.13 -20.24 -26.26
CA LYS A 507 28.95 -19.96 -25.42
C LYS A 507 27.73 -19.51 -26.22
N LEU A 508 27.77 -19.64 -27.55
CA LEU A 508 26.66 -19.21 -28.38
C LEU A 508 25.35 -19.90 -27.94
N PRO A 509 24.24 -19.14 -27.90
CA PRO A 509 22.97 -19.64 -27.41
C PRO A 509 22.44 -20.80 -28.25
N LYS A 510 21.71 -21.68 -27.57
CA LYS A 510 20.94 -22.74 -28.22
C LYS A 510 19.59 -22.20 -28.71
N GLU A 511 18.97 -22.95 -29.60
CA GLU A 511 17.63 -22.70 -30.14
C GLU A 511 16.58 -22.60 -29.04
N GLU A 512 16.65 -23.50 -28.06
CA GLU A 512 15.81 -23.54 -26.85
C GLU A 512 15.74 -22.20 -26.10
N VAL A 513 16.84 -21.41 -26.08
CA VAL A 513 16.85 -20.09 -25.41
C VAL A 513 15.99 -19.07 -26.14
N LEU A 514 15.97 -19.12 -27.49
CA LEU A 514 15.08 -18.28 -28.30
C LEU A 514 13.63 -18.74 -28.13
N GLN A 515 13.39 -20.05 -28.05
CA GLN A 515 12.08 -20.63 -27.86
C GLN A 515 11.45 -20.24 -26.52
N GLU A 516 12.19 -20.35 -25.41
CA GLU A 516 11.73 -19.90 -24.10
C GLU A 516 11.43 -18.39 -24.09
N ASP A 517 12.30 -17.56 -24.69
CA ASP A 517 12.11 -16.11 -24.77
C ASP A 517 10.87 -15.73 -25.61
N TYR A 518 10.62 -16.47 -26.70
CA TYR A 518 9.47 -16.25 -27.56
C TYR A 518 8.16 -16.73 -26.91
N LEU A 519 8.14 -17.90 -26.26
CA LEU A 519 6.98 -18.39 -25.52
C LEU A 519 6.62 -17.47 -24.34
N ASP A 520 7.62 -17.05 -23.55
CA ASP A 520 7.41 -16.10 -22.45
C ASP A 520 6.81 -14.78 -22.95
N PHE A 521 7.26 -14.29 -24.12
CA PHE A 521 6.68 -13.11 -24.76
C PHE A 521 5.22 -13.33 -25.18
N LEU A 522 4.90 -14.47 -25.79
CA LEU A 522 3.54 -14.78 -26.25
C LEU A 522 2.56 -14.94 -25.08
N TRP A 523 2.94 -15.69 -24.04
CA TRP A 523 2.16 -15.81 -22.80
C TRP A 523 2.01 -14.49 -22.07
N GLY A 524 2.95 -13.58 -22.32
CA GLY A 524 2.92 -12.23 -21.83
C GLY A 524 1.97 -11.27 -22.53
N SER A 525 1.45 -11.65 -23.70
CA SER A 525 0.60 -10.79 -24.50
C SER A 525 -0.87 -10.81 -24.02
N PRO A 526 -1.64 -9.72 -24.23
CA PRO A 526 -3.09 -9.72 -23.99
C PRO A 526 -3.86 -10.81 -24.77
N SER A 527 -3.24 -11.36 -25.81
CA SER A 527 -3.80 -12.39 -26.68
C SER A 527 -3.46 -13.83 -26.25
N ALA A 528 -2.75 -14.02 -25.12
CA ALA A 528 -2.33 -15.33 -24.64
C ALA A 528 -3.50 -16.33 -24.48
N GLY A 529 -4.64 -15.86 -23.95
CA GLY A 529 -5.86 -16.67 -23.81
C GLY A 529 -6.57 -17.01 -25.12
N ILE A 530 -6.22 -16.35 -26.23
CA ILE A 530 -6.82 -16.56 -27.56
C ILE A 530 -5.94 -17.46 -28.43
N LEU A 531 -4.62 -17.27 -28.35
CA LEU A 531 -3.63 -17.89 -29.23
C LEU A 531 -3.33 -19.36 -28.90
N GLY A 532 -3.57 -19.77 -27.65
CA GLY A 532 -3.31 -21.15 -27.21
C GLY A 532 -1.88 -21.61 -27.55
N ALA A 533 -0.90 -20.72 -27.34
CA ALA A 533 0.49 -20.99 -27.66
C ALA A 533 1.09 -21.98 -26.64
N GLU A 534 1.47 -23.16 -27.11
CA GLU A 534 2.02 -24.22 -26.27
C GLU A 534 3.35 -24.72 -26.84
N ALA A 535 4.29 -25.04 -25.94
CA ALA A 535 5.39 -25.93 -26.29
C ALA A 535 4.79 -27.33 -26.51
N SER A 536 4.94 -27.89 -27.71
CA SER A 536 4.18 -29.07 -28.11
C SER A 536 5.04 -30.32 -28.30
N ASP A 537 4.55 -31.45 -27.79
CA ASP A 537 5.03 -32.81 -28.09
C ASP A 537 3.95 -33.55 -28.92
N ILE A 538 3.80 -33.20 -30.21
CA ILE A 538 2.74 -33.77 -31.06
C ILE A 538 3.29 -34.79 -32.08
N ALA A 539 2.74 -36.01 -32.05
CA ALA A 539 2.73 -37.01 -33.12
C ALA A 539 4.07 -37.28 -33.84
N GLY A 540 5.15 -37.51 -33.09
CA GLY A 540 6.40 -38.09 -33.63
C GLY A 540 7.32 -37.14 -34.40
N GLY A 541 7.02 -35.84 -34.45
CA GLY A 541 7.89 -34.77 -34.92
C GLY A 541 7.81 -33.57 -33.98
N ARG A 542 8.95 -32.99 -33.60
CA ARG A 542 9.02 -31.85 -32.67
C ARG A 542 8.70 -30.56 -33.44
N VAL A 543 7.80 -29.73 -32.94
CA VAL A 543 7.65 -28.33 -33.38
C VAL A 543 7.80 -27.41 -32.18
N ASP A 544 8.38 -26.23 -32.43
CA ASP A 544 8.84 -25.36 -31.34
C ASP A 544 7.69 -24.60 -30.65
N VAL A 545 6.72 -24.07 -31.41
CA VAL A 545 5.51 -23.44 -30.88
C VAL A 545 4.28 -23.81 -31.71
N LEU A 546 3.23 -24.30 -31.05
CA LEU A 546 1.94 -24.57 -31.68
C LEU A 546 0.95 -23.45 -31.35
N PHE A 547 0.29 -22.90 -32.36
CA PHE A 547 -0.86 -22.01 -32.19
C PHE A 547 -2.15 -22.78 -32.42
N LYS A 548 -3.11 -22.63 -31.51
CA LYS A 548 -4.38 -23.37 -31.56
C LYS A 548 -5.55 -22.48 -31.19
N HIS A 549 -6.54 -22.44 -32.08
CA HIS A 549 -7.84 -21.85 -31.80
C HIS A 549 -8.96 -22.68 -32.42
N MET A 550 -9.85 -23.22 -31.58
CA MET A 550 -10.94 -24.11 -31.99
C MET A 550 -10.44 -25.29 -32.84
N ARG A 551 -10.79 -25.32 -34.13
CA ARG A 551 -10.45 -26.38 -35.09
C ARG A 551 -9.22 -26.05 -35.96
N PHE A 552 -8.61 -24.89 -35.76
CA PHE A 552 -7.50 -24.42 -36.58
C PHE A 552 -6.19 -24.45 -35.79
N THR A 553 -5.15 -24.97 -36.42
CA THR A 553 -3.79 -25.02 -35.90
C THR A 553 -2.80 -24.66 -36.98
N PHE A 554 -1.78 -23.90 -36.60
CA PHE A 554 -0.56 -23.68 -37.38
C PHE A 554 0.64 -23.68 -36.43
N VAL A 555 1.84 -23.78 -36.99
CA VAL A 555 3.07 -23.92 -36.23
C VAL A 555 3.97 -22.71 -36.44
N ALA A 556 4.81 -22.44 -35.44
CA ALA A 556 6.01 -21.66 -35.60
C ALA A 556 7.23 -22.53 -35.27
N GLU A 557 8.08 -22.75 -36.27
CA GLU A 557 9.35 -23.44 -36.14
C GLU A 557 10.46 -22.44 -35.85
N LEU A 558 11.26 -22.69 -34.83
CA LEU A 558 12.38 -21.86 -34.41
C LEU A 558 13.68 -22.59 -34.76
N LYS A 559 14.61 -21.92 -35.43
CA LYS A 559 15.90 -22.51 -35.81
C LYS A 559 17.06 -21.60 -35.47
N LYS A 560 18.28 -22.16 -35.39
CA LYS A 560 19.52 -21.36 -35.27
C LYS A 560 20.52 -21.66 -36.39
N SER A 561 21.29 -20.65 -36.80
CA SER A 561 22.43 -20.81 -37.73
C SER A 561 23.51 -19.80 -37.43
N ASP A 562 24.76 -20.22 -37.53
CA ASP A 562 25.96 -19.39 -37.54
C ASP A 562 26.53 -19.18 -38.97
N ARG A 563 25.95 -19.86 -39.97
CA ARG A 563 26.27 -19.72 -41.40
C ARG A 563 25.61 -18.45 -41.95
N LYS A 564 26.32 -17.77 -42.85
CA LYS A 564 25.77 -16.67 -43.65
C LYS A 564 24.79 -17.23 -44.68
N LEU A 565 23.50 -17.13 -44.40
CA LEU A 565 22.43 -17.59 -45.29
C LEU A 565 21.54 -16.42 -45.71
N THR A 566 21.09 -16.44 -46.96
CA THR A 566 20.00 -15.56 -47.43
C THR A 566 18.64 -16.08 -46.95
N ASN A 567 17.60 -15.25 -47.04
CA ASN A 567 16.25 -15.65 -46.63
C ASN A 567 15.75 -16.85 -47.45
N GLU A 568 16.03 -16.88 -48.75
CA GLU A 568 15.68 -17.98 -49.65
C GLU A 568 16.40 -19.28 -49.27
N GLN A 569 17.68 -19.19 -48.88
CA GLN A 569 18.45 -20.35 -48.44
C GLN A 569 17.92 -20.92 -47.12
N ILE A 570 17.55 -20.05 -46.17
CA ILE A 570 16.94 -20.45 -44.89
C ILE A 570 15.61 -21.17 -45.16
N VAL A 571 14.74 -20.61 -45.99
CA VAL A 571 13.45 -21.22 -46.31
C VAL A 571 13.61 -22.51 -47.11
N ALA A 572 14.58 -22.60 -48.02
CA ALA A 572 14.86 -23.84 -48.74
C ALA A 572 15.37 -24.96 -47.81
N GLU A 573 16.17 -24.63 -46.79
CA GLU A 573 16.77 -25.59 -45.85
C GLU A 573 15.78 -26.02 -44.76
N TYR A 574 14.99 -25.08 -44.22
CA TYR A 574 14.14 -25.31 -43.03
C TYR A 574 12.64 -25.16 -43.30
N GLY A 575 12.22 -24.38 -44.30
CA GLY A 575 10.81 -24.07 -44.55
C GLY A 575 9.97 -25.27 -45.01
N LEU A 576 10.58 -26.31 -45.60
CA LEU A 576 9.88 -27.54 -45.98
C LEU A 576 9.61 -28.47 -44.78
N GLN A 577 10.30 -28.29 -43.64
CA GLN A 577 9.98 -29.00 -42.40
C GLN A 577 8.63 -28.52 -41.84
N GLU A 578 8.32 -27.22 -41.95
CA GLU A 578 6.97 -26.70 -41.63
C GLU A 578 5.89 -27.28 -42.55
N ALA A 579 6.18 -27.41 -43.85
CA ALA A 579 5.24 -27.97 -44.82
C ALA A 579 4.87 -29.43 -44.53
N ALA A 580 5.74 -30.19 -43.84
CA ALA A 580 5.49 -31.58 -43.46
C ALA A 580 4.38 -31.73 -42.39
N TYR A 581 4.12 -30.70 -41.57
CA TYR A 581 3.03 -30.69 -40.58
C TYR A 581 1.67 -30.27 -41.19
N GLY A 582 1.68 -29.70 -42.39
CA GLY A 582 0.48 -29.25 -43.12
C GLY A 582 -0.35 -30.35 -43.76
N VAL A 583 -0.05 -31.63 -43.52
CA VAL A 583 -0.79 -32.78 -44.09
C VAL A 583 -2.25 -32.83 -43.61
N THR A 584 -2.55 -32.28 -42.42
CA THR A 584 -3.91 -32.19 -41.86
C THR A 584 -4.29 -30.77 -41.38
N ASN A 585 -3.41 -29.79 -41.56
CA ASN A 585 -3.50 -28.44 -40.98
C ASN A 585 -3.50 -27.34 -42.05
N LEU A 586 -3.45 -26.07 -41.62
CA LEU A 586 -3.36 -24.92 -42.51
C LEU A 586 -2.04 -24.92 -43.31
N THR A 587 -2.06 -24.35 -44.51
CA THR A 587 -0.90 -24.34 -45.42
C THR A 587 -0.05 -23.08 -45.22
N PHE A 588 -0.02 -22.53 -44.01
CA PHE A 588 0.81 -21.39 -43.68
C PHE A 588 1.37 -21.51 -42.25
N GLY A 589 2.56 -20.96 -42.03
CA GLY A 589 3.32 -21.09 -40.79
C GLY A 589 4.40 -20.01 -40.63
N ILE A 590 5.10 -20.04 -39.50
CA ILE A 590 6.10 -19.03 -39.11
C ILE A 590 7.45 -19.71 -38.90
N LEU A 591 8.44 -19.38 -39.73
CA LEU A 591 9.81 -19.76 -39.48
C LEU A 591 10.54 -18.62 -38.77
N MET A 592 11.02 -18.83 -37.55
CA MET A 592 11.84 -17.87 -36.84
C MET A 592 13.28 -18.36 -36.72
N MET A 593 14.23 -17.47 -37.01
CA MET A 593 15.64 -17.81 -37.10
C MET A 593 16.48 -16.98 -36.13
N LEU A 594 17.17 -17.64 -35.20
CA LEU A 594 18.28 -17.06 -34.45
C LEU A 594 19.52 -17.01 -35.35
N ASP A 595 19.82 -15.83 -35.86
CA ASP A 595 20.97 -15.60 -36.73
C ASP A 595 22.21 -15.24 -35.91
N LEU A 596 23.15 -16.18 -35.86
CA LEU A 596 24.41 -16.08 -35.14
C LEU A 596 25.59 -15.83 -36.09
N HIS A 597 25.33 -15.47 -37.35
CA HIS A 597 26.37 -14.96 -38.23
C HIS A 597 26.85 -13.59 -37.70
N ASP A 598 28.16 -13.44 -37.49
CA ASP A 598 28.71 -12.21 -36.92
C ASP A 598 28.80 -11.10 -37.97
N LEU A 599 27.94 -10.10 -37.85
CA LEU A 599 27.95 -8.89 -38.67
C LEU A 599 28.79 -7.76 -38.04
N GLY A 600 29.88 -8.12 -37.35
CA GLY A 600 30.68 -7.17 -36.58
C GLY A 600 30.00 -6.70 -35.28
N GLY A 601 28.84 -7.26 -34.93
CA GLY A 601 27.98 -6.82 -33.82
C GLY A 601 26.86 -5.86 -34.21
N GLY A 602 26.72 -5.55 -35.50
CA GLY A 602 25.56 -4.85 -36.05
C GLY A 602 24.32 -5.75 -36.19
N GLN A 603 23.23 -5.16 -36.66
CA GLN A 603 22.02 -5.87 -37.07
C GLN A 603 21.46 -5.22 -38.35
N PRO A 604 20.96 -5.99 -39.32
CA PRO A 604 20.29 -5.45 -40.52
C PRO A 604 18.97 -4.75 -40.19
N ASP A 605 18.44 -4.01 -41.17
CA ASP A 605 17.11 -3.40 -41.06
C ASP A 605 16.02 -4.48 -40.82
N ILE A 606 14.88 -4.09 -40.26
CA ILE A 606 13.78 -5.04 -40.03
C ILE A 606 13.20 -5.57 -41.35
N SER A 607 13.16 -4.76 -42.40
CA SER A 607 12.67 -5.13 -43.73
C SER A 607 13.54 -6.21 -44.41
N GLU A 608 14.84 -6.27 -44.08
CA GLU A 608 15.75 -7.31 -44.58
C GLU A 608 15.61 -8.64 -43.83
N ARG A 609 14.96 -8.61 -42.65
CA ARG A 609 14.89 -9.74 -41.71
C ARG A 609 13.53 -10.42 -41.68
N VAL A 610 12.54 -9.85 -42.35
CA VAL A 610 11.18 -10.39 -42.42
C VAL A 610 10.81 -10.58 -43.89
N SER A 611 10.31 -11.76 -44.25
CA SER A 611 9.90 -12.03 -45.64
C SER A 611 8.88 -13.15 -45.72
N VAL A 612 8.00 -13.08 -46.72
CA VAL A 612 6.99 -14.11 -47.01
C VAL A 612 7.47 -14.95 -48.19
N HIS A 613 7.34 -16.27 -48.09
CA HIS A 613 7.78 -17.21 -49.11
C HIS A 613 6.69 -18.20 -49.44
N HIS A 614 6.47 -18.46 -50.72
CA HIS A 614 5.52 -19.44 -51.22
C HIS A 614 6.27 -20.62 -51.82
N ALA A 615 6.06 -21.82 -51.29
CA ALA A 615 6.74 -23.03 -51.72
C ALA A 615 5.74 -24.17 -51.91
N THR A 616 5.88 -24.92 -53.00
CA THR A 616 5.14 -26.16 -53.22
C THR A 616 6.10 -27.34 -53.00
N PRO A 617 5.87 -28.19 -51.99
CA PRO A 617 6.75 -29.33 -51.74
C PRO A 617 6.78 -30.28 -52.95
N PRO A 618 7.93 -30.88 -53.29
CA PRO A 618 8.07 -31.71 -54.49
C PRO A 618 7.22 -32.99 -54.46
N TRP A 619 6.73 -33.39 -53.29
CA TRP A 619 5.83 -34.54 -53.09
C TRP A 619 4.33 -34.17 -53.10
N GLY A 620 3.98 -32.90 -53.34
CA GLY A 620 2.61 -32.40 -53.28
C GLY A 620 2.28 -31.44 -54.41
N LYS A 621 1.01 -31.03 -54.47
CA LYS A 621 0.52 -29.96 -55.37
C LYS A 621 0.02 -28.73 -54.61
N THR A 622 0.03 -28.80 -53.28
CA THR A 622 -0.47 -27.76 -52.39
C THR A 622 0.64 -26.76 -52.12
N GLU A 623 0.36 -25.48 -52.31
CA GLU A 623 1.28 -24.40 -51.97
C GLU A 623 1.23 -24.10 -50.47
N HIS A 624 2.39 -23.96 -49.84
CA HIS A 624 2.57 -23.52 -48.47
C HIS A 624 3.18 -22.13 -48.42
N ALA A 625 2.69 -21.27 -47.53
CA ALA A 625 3.26 -19.95 -47.26
C ALA A 625 4.00 -19.95 -45.92
N VAL A 626 5.28 -19.59 -45.94
CA VAL A 626 6.11 -19.49 -44.72
C VAL A 626 6.52 -18.04 -44.53
N VAL A 627 6.26 -17.50 -43.35
CA VAL A 627 6.75 -16.17 -42.96
C VAL A 627 8.03 -16.33 -42.17
N LEU A 628 9.14 -15.84 -42.72
CA LEU A 628 10.45 -15.85 -42.08
C LEU A 628 10.64 -14.61 -41.21
N PHE A 629 11.09 -14.79 -39.97
CA PHE A 629 11.55 -13.74 -39.06
C PHE A 629 12.97 -14.00 -38.57
N ARG A 630 13.90 -13.05 -38.72
CA ARG A 630 15.29 -13.18 -38.22
C ARG A 630 15.54 -12.36 -36.96
N VAL A 631 15.98 -13.02 -35.92
CA VAL A 631 16.47 -12.42 -34.67
C VAL A 631 18.00 -12.45 -34.69
N GLN A 632 18.63 -11.27 -34.76
CA GLN A 632 20.08 -11.15 -34.81
C GLN A 632 20.71 -11.36 -33.42
N GLY A 633 21.59 -12.35 -33.30
CA GLY A 633 22.48 -12.54 -32.15
C GLY A 633 23.88 -11.96 -32.38
N ARG A 634 24.81 -12.21 -31.46
CA ARG A 634 26.19 -11.69 -31.46
C ARG A 634 26.31 -10.16 -31.56
N ARG A 635 25.28 -9.44 -31.11
CA ARG A 635 25.21 -7.97 -31.19
C ARG A 635 26.16 -7.30 -30.23
N LYS A 636 26.51 -6.05 -30.52
CA LYS A 636 27.12 -5.11 -29.55
C LYS A 636 26.05 -4.15 -29.05
N THR A 637 26.25 -3.62 -27.85
CA THR A 637 25.50 -2.44 -27.41
C THR A 637 25.88 -1.24 -28.27
N PRO A 638 24.99 -0.25 -28.48
CA PRO A 638 25.30 0.92 -29.31
C PRO A 638 26.59 1.64 -28.94
N SER A 639 26.92 1.71 -27.65
CA SER A 639 28.17 2.28 -27.13
C SER A 639 29.45 1.52 -27.48
N LYS A 640 29.35 0.30 -28.02
CA LYS A 640 30.46 -0.61 -28.33
C LYS A 640 30.55 -0.97 -29.82
N LEU A 641 29.63 -0.46 -30.65
CA LEU A 641 29.55 -0.76 -32.09
C LEU A 641 30.86 -0.39 -32.79
#